data_AF-A0A949GV32-F1
#
_entry.id   AF-A0A949GV32-F1
#
_cell.length_a   1.000
_cell.length_b   1.000
_cell.length_c   1.000
_cell.angle_alpha   90.00
_cell.angle_beta   90.00
_cell.angle_gamma   90.00
#
_symmetry.space_group_name_H-M   'P 1'
#
loop_
_entity.id
_entity.type
_entity.pdbx_description
1 polymer ?
#
loop_
_entity_poly.entity_id
_entity_poly.type
_entity_poly.pdbx_seq_one_letter_code
_entity_poly.pdbx_strand_id
1 'polypeptide(L)'
;MFVLFEEDGAFKVGTLFSESDASLQVEMASGKRSKIKRTAVLLTFEQPGRDALMPAAQEIAQGLDPQFLWECAPQDEFSFADFAREVFSNTPRSDESAGLLMALHQSPMYFYRKGRGRYRAAPEDALKAALAGAERKRQAALEQQRLHEAIVAGEMPTEIKERALMLLVRPDKQSVAFKALESAAQALQMAPARLLLSRGALPSAYSLHRARFLQQCFPAGTAIDVPADEIDLMVRQSERFSLPQAPSPAYSIDDATTTEIDDAFSLQELAEGGWRVGIHIAAPAAAIGPESALGQSARERASTVYFPGEKITMLPEAVIAAYSLDEGRARPALSLYVDFNSAGERIASQSRLERVQIQQNIRLGEWERALEFPDGQIASADLPWAGLKPLLMLARRLRQAREQVRGRPEAAGRPDFNFYVQWNASNPQAVLTGDGLPQIIERRRGSAVDVLVSEFMILANTTWGDALALARLPAVYRVQTLGRVRMQTQPGPHQGLGVQNYAWSTSPLRRFSDLLNQWQMLAVLGHRQPVYRGNEADLFSSVSQFDEAYNHYADFQQTMESYWAQRWLAIAHGLENNESWIASGAGGPLREPAITLRGGGFRLRRAPLICRCADAPELTPGVEVELDILAADALELSLQARFVQVLSTQPEAEEDSMMLPRHYAVLGSPIAHSKSPVIHAMFAQQTGEDLEYQAIQVVPAELAAEIERLIANGWGGVNLTVPLKEHAFALARAADWEISARALSACAVNTLRFDGHQVFADNTDGIGLVRDCERLLGGAGALQDASVLVIGAGGAAQGIVGPLRESGIRSLLLVNRNLQKAREVAARWQSLDATAADWLSVAPLELLAEPWTSAGPELVINATSASLAEQQLAIHPSVLSRARAAVDMMYGSAPTVFMQQAQQAGATRVADGLGMLVEQAAEAFFLWRGVRPETASVLAELRLQLAPPS
;
A
#
# COMPACT_ATOMS: atom_id res chain seq x y z
N MET A 1 -4.84 62.58 -40.89
CA MET A 1 -3.81 61.53 -40.82
C MET A 1 -4.18 60.55 -39.72
N PHE A 2 -4.11 59.25 -40.00
CA PHE A 2 -4.49 58.14 -39.14
C PHE A 2 -3.26 57.27 -38.84
N VAL A 3 -3.32 56.49 -37.76
CA VAL A 3 -2.24 55.59 -37.36
C VAL A 3 -2.77 54.19 -37.04
N LEU A 4 -2.08 53.17 -37.54
CA LEU A 4 -2.22 51.76 -37.16
C LEU A 4 -1.15 51.47 -36.10
N PHE A 5 -1.54 50.90 -34.96
CA PHE A 5 -0.62 50.58 -33.87
C PHE A 5 -1.01 49.28 -33.18
N GLU A 6 -0.06 48.71 -32.44
CA GLU A 6 -0.29 47.49 -31.66
C GLU A 6 -0.35 47.79 -30.16
N GLU A 7 -1.42 47.33 -29.52
CA GLU A 7 -1.65 47.46 -28.08
C GLU A 7 -2.24 46.15 -27.54
N ASP A 8 -1.63 45.60 -26.49
CA ASP A 8 -2.00 44.30 -25.87
C ASP A 8 -2.12 43.12 -26.86
N GLY A 9 -1.27 43.11 -27.89
CA GLY A 9 -1.25 42.05 -28.91
C GLY A 9 -2.31 42.19 -30.01
N ALA A 10 -3.15 43.23 -29.97
CA ALA A 10 -4.15 43.52 -30.99
C ALA A 10 -3.77 44.74 -31.86
N PHE A 11 -4.11 44.68 -33.15
CA PHE A 11 -3.97 45.81 -34.06
C PHE A 11 -5.15 46.77 -33.93
N LYS A 12 -4.86 48.06 -33.74
CA LYS A 12 -5.86 49.11 -33.55
C LYS A 12 -5.56 50.31 -34.43
N VAL A 13 -6.61 51.05 -34.80
CA VAL A 13 -6.52 52.24 -35.64
C VAL A 13 -7.07 53.44 -34.88
N GLY A 14 -6.41 54.60 -35.02
CA GLY A 14 -6.93 55.85 -34.47
C GLY A 14 -6.48 57.09 -35.24
N THR A 15 -7.09 58.23 -34.91
CA THR A 15 -6.81 59.51 -35.54
C THR A 15 -5.66 60.21 -34.83
N LEU A 16 -4.63 60.64 -35.56
CA LEU A 16 -3.51 61.37 -34.98
C LEU A 16 -3.93 62.78 -34.58
N PHE A 17 -3.80 63.11 -33.29
CA PHE A 17 -4.17 64.42 -32.73
C PHE A 17 -2.95 65.32 -32.49
N SER A 18 -1.90 64.78 -31.88
CA SER A 18 -0.62 65.47 -31.69
C SER A 18 0.52 64.46 -31.58
N GLU A 19 1.74 64.88 -31.90
CA GLU A 19 2.91 64.02 -31.80
C GLU A 19 4.09 64.70 -31.10
N SER A 20 4.92 63.88 -30.45
CA SER A 20 6.19 64.24 -29.81
C SER A 20 7.26 63.25 -30.26
N ASP A 21 8.52 63.50 -29.90
CA ASP A 21 9.63 62.59 -30.24
C ASP A 21 9.40 61.16 -29.72
N ALA A 22 8.86 61.01 -28.51
CA ALA A 22 8.70 59.71 -27.86
C ALA A 22 7.29 59.08 -27.99
N SER A 23 6.26 59.87 -28.31
CA SER A 23 4.86 59.40 -28.24
C SER A 23 3.89 60.19 -29.12
N LEU A 24 2.77 59.56 -29.47
CA LEU A 24 1.67 60.15 -30.23
C LEU A 24 0.41 60.16 -29.36
N GLN A 25 -0.38 61.23 -29.42
CA GLN A 25 -1.74 61.25 -28.92
C GLN A 25 -2.70 60.87 -30.04
N VAL A 26 -3.43 59.78 -29.82
CA VAL A 26 -4.30 59.18 -30.82
C VAL A 26 -5.73 59.13 -30.27
N GLU A 27 -6.70 59.53 -31.09
CA GLU A 27 -8.12 59.46 -30.77
C GLU A 27 -8.75 58.21 -31.41
N MET A 28 -9.28 57.33 -30.56
CA MET A 28 -9.91 56.06 -30.96
C MET A 28 -11.30 56.29 -31.55
N ALA A 29 -11.87 55.27 -32.20
CA ALA A 29 -13.25 55.31 -32.71
C ALA A 29 -14.30 55.61 -31.62
N SER A 30 -14.02 55.23 -30.37
CA SER A 30 -14.85 55.53 -29.20
C SER A 30 -14.75 56.98 -28.69
N GLY A 31 -13.96 57.85 -29.33
CA GLY A 31 -13.66 59.22 -28.87
C GLY A 31 -12.64 59.30 -27.73
N LYS A 32 -12.18 58.14 -27.21
CA LYS A 32 -11.15 58.08 -26.18
C LYS A 32 -9.78 58.46 -26.75
N ARG A 33 -9.10 59.40 -26.10
CA ARG A 33 -7.71 59.77 -26.41
C ARG A 33 -6.74 58.93 -25.61
N SER A 34 -5.77 58.33 -26.30
CA SER A 34 -4.73 57.49 -25.72
C SER A 34 -3.34 58.00 -26.12
N LYS A 35 -2.39 57.93 -25.19
CA LYS A 35 -0.98 58.24 -25.44
C LYS A 35 -0.26 56.95 -25.84
N ILE A 36 0.12 56.84 -27.10
CA ILE A 36 0.78 55.66 -27.66
C ILE A 36 2.27 55.95 -27.83
N LYS A 37 3.15 55.02 -27.42
CA LYS A 37 4.59 55.16 -27.68
C LYS A 37 4.85 55.10 -29.18
N ARG A 38 5.76 55.93 -29.71
CA ARG A 38 6.06 55.93 -31.15
C ARG A 38 6.52 54.56 -31.65
N THR A 39 7.21 53.79 -30.82
CA THR A 39 7.63 52.40 -31.08
C THR A 39 6.49 51.37 -31.16
N ALA A 40 5.25 51.75 -30.86
CA ALA A 40 4.07 50.89 -31.00
C ALA A 40 3.27 51.19 -32.28
N VAL A 41 3.58 52.30 -32.96
CA VAL A 41 2.97 52.66 -34.25
C VAL A 41 3.60 51.79 -35.35
N LEU A 42 2.74 51.19 -36.14
CA LEU A 42 3.11 50.30 -37.24
C LEU A 42 3.02 51.02 -38.59
N LEU A 43 2.00 51.87 -38.78
CA LEU A 43 1.78 52.58 -40.04
C LEU A 43 1.09 53.93 -39.79
N THR A 44 1.43 54.93 -40.59
CA THR A 44 0.75 56.24 -40.61
C THR A 44 0.22 56.47 -42.02
N PHE A 45 -1.06 56.86 -42.17
CA PHE A 45 -1.76 56.88 -43.46
C PHE A 45 -2.87 57.95 -43.53
N GLU A 46 -3.38 58.20 -44.73
CA GLU A 46 -4.48 59.16 -44.98
C GLU A 46 -5.75 58.52 -45.54
N GLN A 47 -5.61 57.46 -46.34
CA GLN A 47 -6.70 56.71 -46.95
C GLN A 47 -6.36 55.21 -46.90
N PRO A 48 -7.35 54.30 -46.71
CA PRO A 48 -8.77 54.59 -46.48
C PRO A 48 -9.01 55.26 -45.12
N GLY A 49 -10.24 55.73 -44.87
CA GLY A 49 -10.59 56.35 -43.58
C GLY A 49 -10.37 55.44 -42.37
N ARG A 50 -10.24 56.03 -41.17
CA ARG A 50 -9.98 55.33 -39.89
C ARG A 50 -10.78 54.03 -39.71
N ASP A 51 -12.08 54.08 -39.95
CA ASP A 51 -13.01 52.98 -39.67
C ASP A 51 -13.08 51.96 -40.84
N ALA A 52 -12.51 52.31 -42.00
CA ALA A 52 -12.49 51.46 -43.19
C ALA A 52 -11.20 50.63 -43.33
N LEU A 53 -10.11 51.00 -42.64
CA LEU A 53 -8.83 50.29 -42.77
C LEU A 53 -8.92 48.82 -42.32
N MET A 54 -9.43 48.54 -41.12
CA MET A 54 -9.42 47.18 -40.56
C MET A 54 -10.31 46.20 -41.35
N PRO A 55 -11.55 46.56 -41.75
CA PRO A 55 -12.35 45.69 -42.63
C PRO A 55 -11.68 45.41 -43.97
N ALA A 56 -11.13 46.43 -44.63
CA ALA A 56 -10.44 46.26 -45.92
C ALA A 56 -9.16 45.41 -45.78
N ALA A 57 -8.38 45.63 -44.72
CA ALA A 57 -7.20 44.82 -44.41
C ALA A 57 -7.55 43.36 -44.12
N GLN A 58 -8.66 43.08 -43.44
CA GLN A 58 -9.13 41.72 -43.16
C GLN A 58 -9.53 40.99 -44.45
N GLU A 59 -10.23 41.66 -45.37
CA GLU A 59 -10.61 41.11 -46.68
C GLU A 59 -9.37 40.78 -47.53
N ILE A 60 -8.39 41.68 -47.56
CA ILE A 60 -7.10 41.44 -48.22
C ILE A 60 -6.37 40.26 -47.57
N ALA A 61 -6.30 40.21 -46.24
CA ALA A 61 -5.60 39.14 -45.52
C ALA A 61 -6.19 37.75 -45.82
N GLN A 62 -7.52 37.64 -45.98
CA GLN A 62 -8.19 36.38 -46.35
C GLN A 62 -7.87 35.93 -47.78
N GLY A 63 -7.52 36.85 -48.68
CA GLY A 63 -7.14 36.56 -50.06
C GLY A 63 -5.66 36.22 -50.26
N LEU A 64 -4.82 36.35 -49.23
CA LEU A 64 -3.39 36.06 -49.30
C LEU A 64 -3.10 34.61 -48.88
N ASP A 65 -2.44 33.85 -49.75
CA ASP A 65 -1.96 32.49 -49.42
C ASP A 65 -0.68 32.55 -48.57
N PRO A 66 -0.68 32.05 -47.32
CA PRO A 66 0.50 32.03 -46.47
C PRO A 66 1.70 31.26 -47.05
N GLN A 67 1.46 30.21 -47.84
CA GLN A 67 2.52 29.45 -48.48
C GLN A 67 3.22 30.29 -49.55
N PHE A 68 2.45 30.96 -50.41
CA PHE A 68 3.00 31.87 -51.42
C PHE A 68 3.76 33.05 -50.78
N LEU A 69 3.19 33.64 -49.72
CA LEU A 69 3.88 34.68 -48.96
C LEU A 69 5.21 34.17 -48.37
N TRP A 70 5.25 32.93 -47.90
CA TRP A 70 6.47 32.34 -47.33
C TRP A 70 7.54 32.10 -48.40
N GLU A 71 7.15 31.65 -49.59
CA GLU A 71 8.05 31.45 -50.73
C GLU A 71 8.68 32.76 -51.22
N CYS A 72 7.94 33.87 -51.13
CA CYS A 72 8.39 35.19 -51.54
C CYS A 72 9.14 35.95 -50.43
N ALA A 73 9.05 35.51 -49.17
CA ALA A 73 9.58 36.26 -48.03
C ALA A 73 11.11 36.19 -47.92
N PRO A 74 11.77 37.27 -47.46
CA PRO A 74 13.18 37.23 -47.10
C PRO A 74 13.47 36.18 -46.01
N GLN A 75 14.62 35.52 -46.12
CA GLN A 75 15.07 34.55 -45.12
C GLN A 75 15.55 35.20 -43.81
N ASP A 76 16.10 36.42 -43.91
CA ASP A 76 16.45 37.25 -42.77
C ASP A 76 15.24 37.97 -42.17
N GLU A 77 15.42 38.63 -41.03
CA GLU A 77 14.36 39.40 -40.39
C GLU A 77 13.95 40.61 -41.24
N PHE A 78 12.68 40.67 -41.63
CA PHE A 78 12.11 41.73 -42.47
C PHE A 78 10.99 42.51 -41.77
N SER A 79 10.73 43.73 -42.23
CA SER A 79 9.58 44.52 -41.81
C SER A 79 8.37 44.22 -42.71
N PHE A 80 7.17 44.19 -42.14
CA PHE A 80 5.94 43.97 -42.92
C PHE A 80 5.74 45.06 -43.99
N ALA A 81 6.21 46.28 -43.74
CA ALA A 81 6.06 47.42 -44.63
C ALA A 81 6.98 47.30 -45.87
N ASP A 82 8.20 46.80 -45.68
CA ASP A 82 9.11 46.55 -46.81
C ASP A 82 8.62 45.36 -47.64
N PHE A 83 8.16 44.30 -46.98
CA PHE A 83 7.61 43.14 -47.67
C PHE A 83 6.30 43.46 -48.41
N ALA A 84 5.48 44.37 -47.90
CA ALA A 84 4.29 44.86 -48.62
C ALA A 84 4.63 45.54 -49.96
N ARG A 85 5.81 46.17 -50.07
CA ARG A 85 6.25 46.78 -51.33
C ARG A 85 6.58 45.73 -52.40
N GLU A 86 7.08 44.58 -51.96
CA GLU A 86 7.42 43.46 -52.84
C GLU A 86 6.18 42.67 -53.27
N VAL A 87 5.22 42.47 -52.37
CA VAL A 87 4.01 41.67 -52.62
C VAL A 87 2.98 42.41 -53.50
N PHE A 88 2.78 43.71 -53.30
CA PHE A 88 1.71 44.45 -54.00
C PHE A 88 2.26 45.40 -55.08
N SER A 89 3.01 46.41 -54.66
CA SER A 89 3.59 47.42 -55.53
C SER A 89 4.60 48.27 -54.75
N ASN A 90 5.48 49.01 -55.43
CA ASN A 90 6.52 49.83 -54.78
C ASN A 90 5.96 50.90 -53.80
N THR A 91 4.68 51.26 -53.95
CA THR A 91 3.92 52.16 -53.06
C THR A 91 2.60 51.49 -52.67
N PRO A 92 2.62 50.50 -51.76
CA PRO A 92 1.43 49.75 -51.38
C PRO A 92 0.47 50.66 -50.64
N ARG A 93 -0.84 50.44 -50.84
CA ARG A 93 -1.85 51.17 -50.06
C ARG A 93 -1.79 50.74 -48.58
N SER A 94 -2.35 51.55 -47.69
CA SER A 94 -2.28 51.23 -46.26
C SER A 94 -3.15 50.04 -45.87
N ASP A 95 -4.27 49.81 -46.56
CA ASP A 95 -5.12 48.61 -46.45
C ASP A 95 -4.36 47.35 -46.90
N GLU A 96 -3.59 47.44 -47.99
CA GLU A 96 -2.72 46.35 -48.48
C GLU A 96 -1.61 46.02 -47.47
N SER A 97 -0.92 47.04 -46.96
CA SER A 97 0.14 46.87 -45.95
C SER A 97 -0.39 46.31 -44.63
N ALA A 98 -1.56 46.79 -44.19
CA ALA A 98 -2.23 46.27 -43.00
C ALA A 98 -2.76 44.84 -43.20
N GLY A 99 -3.26 44.52 -44.40
CA GLY A 99 -3.72 43.17 -44.76
C GLY A 99 -2.58 42.16 -44.77
N LEU A 100 -1.42 42.50 -45.34
CA LEU A 100 -0.23 41.66 -45.26
C LEU A 100 0.21 41.45 -43.80
N LEU A 101 0.28 42.51 -43.01
CA LEU A 101 0.61 42.41 -41.59
C LEU A 101 -0.30 41.40 -40.86
N MET A 102 -1.60 41.45 -41.13
CA MET A 102 -2.58 40.54 -40.55
C MET A 102 -2.37 39.10 -41.03
N ALA A 103 -2.15 38.88 -42.32
CA ALA A 103 -1.87 37.56 -42.89
C ALA A 103 -0.61 36.92 -42.28
N LEU A 104 0.48 37.69 -42.13
CA LEU A 104 1.71 37.24 -41.47
C LEU A 104 1.46 36.91 -40.00
N HIS A 105 0.71 37.76 -39.28
CA HIS A 105 0.40 37.57 -37.86
C HIS A 105 -0.48 36.35 -37.60
N GLN A 106 -1.43 36.06 -38.48
CA GLN A 106 -2.36 34.94 -38.39
C GLN A 106 -1.75 33.60 -38.85
N SER A 107 -0.53 33.63 -39.38
CA SER A 107 0.17 32.47 -39.96
C SER A 107 1.47 32.11 -39.21
N PRO A 108 1.42 31.82 -37.89
CA PRO A 108 2.61 31.65 -37.05
C PRO A 108 3.46 30.41 -37.39
N MET A 109 2.92 29.46 -38.16
CA MET A 109 3.70 28.32 -38.67
C MET A 109 4.66 28.75 -39.78
N TYR A 110 4.26 29.73 -40.58
CA TYR A 110 5.01 30.27 -41.72
C TYR A 110 5.91 31.44 -41.31
N PHE A 111 5.48 32.26 -40.35
CA PHE A 111 6.20 33.48 -39.97
C PHE A 111 6.39 33.61 -38.46
N TYR A 112 7.66 33.70 -38.05
CA TYR A 112 8.03 33.92 -36.66
C TYR A 112 8.10 35.41 -36.36
N ARG A 113 7.35 35.83 -35.35
CA ARG A 113 7.37 37.20 -34.87
C ARG A 113 8.70 37.52 -34.17
N LYS A 114 9.41 38.56 -34.63
CA LYS A 114 10.70 39.03 -34.06
C LYS A 114 10.60 40.40 -33.37
N GLY A 115 9.52 41.12 -33.63
CA GLY A 115 9.21 42.40 -32.99
C GLY A 115 7.83 42.89 -33.38
N ARG A 116 7.54 44.18 -33.15
CA ARG A 116 6.33 44.81 -33.68
C ARG A 116 6.50 45.06 -35.17
N GLY A 117 5.62 44.48 -35.98
CA GLY A 117 5.71 44.58 -37.44
C GLY A 117 6.96 43.91 -38.06
N ARG A 118 7.69 43.10 -37.30
CA ARG A 118 8.90 42.41 -37.78
C ARG A 118 8.75 40.91 -37.69
N TYR A 119 9.08 40.24 -38.79
CA TYR A 119 8.86 38.82 -38.99
C TYR A 119 10.11 38.19 -39.60
N ARG A 120 10.21 36.87 -39.45
CA ARG A 120 11.16 36.05 -40.18
C ARG A 120 10.42 34.84 -40.72
N ALA A 121 10.68 34.48 -41.98
CA ALA A 121 10.16 33.24 -42.53
C ALA A 121 10.61 32.04 -41.67
N ALA A 122 9.73 31.07 -41.48
CA ALA A 122 10.09 29.82 -40.84
C ALA A 122 11.15 29.10 -41.71
N PRO A 123 12.24 28.58 -41.14
CA PRO A 123 13.17 27.74 -41.89
C PRO A 123 12.43 26.55 -42.52
N GLU A 124 12.85 26.14 -43.73
CA GLU A 124 12.16 25.10 -44.51
C GLU A 124 11.93 23.80 -43.70
N ASP A 125 12.95 23.32 -42.98
CA ASP A 125 12.84 22.12 -42.14
C ASP A 125 11.84 22.29 -40.99
N ALA A 126 11.79 23.48 -40.39
CA ALA A 126 10.87 23.80 -39.30
C ALA A 126 9.42 23.94 -39.80
N LEU A 127 9.22 24.55 -40.98
CA LEU A 127 7.90 24.64 -41.61
C LEU A 127 7.39 23.25 -42.03
N LYS A 128 8.22 22.44 -42.69
CA LYS A 128 7.89 21.05 -43.04
C LYS A 128 7.49 20.25 -41.81
N ALA A 129 8.26 20.35 -40.72
CA ALA A 129 7.94 19.67 -39.47
C ALA A 129 6.62 20.16 -38.84
N ALA A 130 6.36 21.47 -38.86
CA ALA A 130 5.14 22.07 -38.32
C ALA A 130 3.89 21.67 -39.12
N LEU A 131 3.95 21.73 -40.46
CA LEU A 131 2.86 21.31 -41.35
C LEU A 131 2.58 19.81 -41.23
N ALA A 132 3.63 18.98 -41.21
CA ALA A 132 3.49 17.55 -40.98
C ALA A 132 2.93 17.23 -39.58
N GLY A 133 3.25 18.03 -38.57
CA GLY A 133 2.66 17.93 -37.23
C GLY A 133 1.17 18.32 -37.20
N ALA A 134 0.81 19.41 -37.88
CA ALA A 134 -0.57 19.88 -37.99
C ALA A 134 -1.45 18.88 -38.76
N GLU A 135 -0.95 18.34 -39.88
CA GLU A 135 -1.68 17.33 -40.66
C GLU A 135 -1.85 16.03 -39.89
N ARG A 136 -0.81 15.54 -39.18
CA ARG A 136 -0.94 14.39 -38.28
C ARG A 136 -1.99 14.63 -37.19
N LYS A 137 -2.03 15.83 -36.61
CA LYS A 137 -3.04 16.20 -35.60
C LYS A 137 -4.45 16.25 -36.19
N ARG A 138 -4.61 16.76 -37.42
CA ARG A 138 -5.87 16.77 -38.16
C ARG A 138 -6.37 15.36 -38.46
N GLN A 139 -5.50 14.50 -38.96
CA GLN A 139 -5.80 13.08 -39.23
C GLN A 139 -6.18 12.33 -37.95
N ALA A 140 -5.42 12.52 -36.88
CA ALA A 140 -5.73 11.94 -35.58
C ALA A 140 -7.10 12.39 -35.04
N ALA A 141 -7.48 13.66 -35.24
CA ALA A 141 -8.78 14.18 -34.82
C ALA A 141 -9.94 13.61 -35.66
N LEU A 142 -9.77 13.49 -36.99
CA LEU A 142 -10.75 12.84 -37.87
C LEU A 142 -10.93 11.36 -37.50
N GLU A 143 -9.84 10.66 -37.24
CA GLU A 143 -9.88 9.26 -36.83
C GLU A 143 -10.52 9.08 -35.44
N GLN A 144 -10.21 9.96 -34.49
CA GLN A 144 -10.88 9.99 -33.18
C GLN A 144 -12.39 10.15 -33.34
N GLN A 145 -12.81 11.09 -34.20
CA GLN A 145 -14.22 11.36 -34.47
C GLN A 145 -14.90 10.14 -35.11
N ARG A 146 -14.27 9.52 -36.11
CA ARG A 146 -14.77 8.30 -36.77
C ARG A 146 -15.00 7.17 -35.76
N LEU A 147 -14.01 6.91 -34.90
CA LEU A 147 -14.11 5.88 -33.86
C LEU A 147 -15.19 6.21 -32.84
N HIS A 148 -15.27 7.46 -32.39
CA HIS A 148 -16.29 7.93 -31.47
C HIS A 148 -17.71 7.71 -32.02
N GLU A 149 -17.95 8.15 -33.25
CA GLU A 149 -19.25 8.01 -33.92
C GLU A 149 -19.66 6.54 -34.07
N ALA A 150 -18.72 5.67 -34.46
CA ALA A 150 -18.96 4.23 -34.55
C ALA A 150 -19.36 3.62 -33.19
N ILE A 151 -18.64 3.97 -32.11
CA ILE A 151 -18.94 3.48 -30.76
C ILE A 151 -20.32 3.95 -30.28
N VAL A 152 -20.65 5.23 -30.50
CA VAL A 152 -21.95 5.80 -30.14
C VAL A 152 -23.09 5.18 -30.95
N ALA A 153 -22.85 4.87 -32.24
CA ALA A 153 -23.78 4.12 -33.09
C ALA A 153 -23.97 2.66 -32.65
N GLY A 154 -23.13 2.18 -31.72
CA GLY A 154 -23.24 0.87 -31.11
C GLY A 154 -22.37 -0.21 -31.74
N GLU A 155 -21.54 0.16 -32.71
CA GLU A 155 -20.49 -0.69 -33.26
C GLU A 155 -19.26 -0.67 -32.35
N MET A 156 -18.38 -1.65 -32.50
CA MET A 156 -17.10 -1.65 -31.80
C MET A 156 -15.97 -1.86 -32.81
N PRO A 157 -15.28 -0.78 -33.23
CA PRO A 157 -14.22 -0.86 -34.23
C PRO A 157 -13.13 -1.86 -33.83
N THR A 158 -12.58 -2.58 -34.81
CA THR A 158 -11.56 -3.63 -34.59
C THR A 158 -10.36 -3.09 -33.81
N GLU A 159 -9.96 -1.85 -34.07
CA GLU A 159 -8.85 -1.15 -33.44
C GLU A 159 -9.06 -0.95 -31.93
N ILE A 160 -10.32 -0.80 -31.51
CA ILE A 160 -10.71 -0.75 -30.09
C ILE A 160 -10.81 -2.17 -29.54
N LYS A 161 -11.46 -3.08 -30.27
CA LYS A 161 -11.71 -4.46 -29.82
C LYS A 161 -10.42 -5.22 -29.52
N GLU A 162 -9.42 -5.15 -30.41
CA GLU A 162 -8.13 -5.81 -30.24
C GLU A 162 -7.32 -5.26 -29.05
N ARG A 163 -7.60 -4.03 -28.63
CA ARG A 163 -6.87 -3.33 -27.55
C ARG A 163 -7.73 -3.11 -26.31
N ALA A 164 -8.93 -3.68 -26.24
CA ALA A 164 -9.93 -3.36 -25.23
C ALA A 164 -9.38 -3.49 -23.80
N LEU A 165 -8.70 -4.59 -23.48
CA LEU A 165 -8.08 -4.79 -22.18
C LEU A 165 -6.95 -3.78 -21.91
N MET A 166 -6.08 -3.52 -22.89
CA MET A 166 -4.97 -2.58 -22.74
C MET A 166 -5.44 -1.14 -22.54
N LEU A 167 -6.53 -0.74 -23.22
CA LEU A 167 -7.17 0.56 -23.04
C LEU A 167 -7.73 0.77 -21.63
N LEU A 168 -8.00 -0.30 -20.88
CA LEU A 168 -8.47 -0.24 -19.49
C LEU A 168 -7.34 -0.40 -18.47
N VAL A 169 -6.37 -1.27 -18.75
CA VAL A 169 -5.34 -1.70 -17.79
C VAL A 169 -4.08 -0.83 -17.88
N ARG A 170 -3.67 -0.44 -19.09
CA ARG A 170 -2.51 0.43 -19.32
C ARG A 170 -2.85 1.50 -20.38
N PRO A 171 -3.76 2.44 -20.05
CA PRO A 171 -4.25 3.41 -21.01
C PRO A 171 -3.15 4.38 -21.46
N ASP A 172 -2.86 4.41 -22.75
CA ASP A 172 -2.21 5.57 -23.36
C ASP A 172 -3.26 6.67 -23.53
N LYS A 173 -3.32 7.58 -22.55
CA LYS A 173 -4.25 8.71 -22.53
C LYS A 173 -4.07 9.67 -23.72
N GLN A 174 -2.96 9.60 -24.44
CA GLN A 174 -2.74 10.41 -25.64
C GLN A 174 -3.18 9.72 -26.92
N SER A 175 -3.35 8.40 -26.90
CA SER A 175 -3.77 7.62 -28.06
C SER A 175 -5.17 8.02 -28.56
N VAL A 176 -5.34 7.94 -29.88
CA VAL A 176 -6.62 8.22 -30.55
C VAL A 176 -7.71 7.25 -30.06
N ALA A 177 -7.36 5.97 -29.92
CA ALA A 177 -8.26 4.92 -29.45
C ALA A 177 -8.81 5.20 -28.04
N PHE A 178 -7.94 5.58 -27.09
CA PHE A 178 -8.37 5.88 -25.72
C PHE A 178 -9.28 7.12 -25.68
N LYS A 179 -8.90 8.21 -26.35
CA LYS A 179 -9.70 9.44 -26.39
C LYS A 179 -11.07 9.21 -27.03
N ALA A 180 -11.13 8.41 -28.09
CA ALA A 180 -12.40 8.05 -28.74
C ALA A 180 -13.30 7.23 -27.80
N LEU A 181 -12.74 6.22 -27.12
CA LEU A 181 -13.47 5.41 -26.14
C LEU A 181 -13.97 6.23 -24.96
N GLU A 182 -13.13 7.08 -24.37
CA GLU A 182 -13.49 7.95 -23.23
C GLU A 182 -14.60 8.93 -23.63
N SER A 183 -14.46 9.59 -24.78
CA SER A 183 -15.48 10.51 -25.30
C SER A 183 -16.80 9.82 -25.61
N ALA A 184 -16.77 8.60 -26.17
CA ALA A 184 -17.98 7.83 -26.46
C ALA A 184 -18.65 7.31 -25.17
N ALA A 185 -17.85 6.83 -24.21
CA ALA A 185 -18.32 6.40 -22.89
C ALA A 185 -19.01 7.56 -22.14
N GLN A 186 -18.44 8.76 -22.20
CA GLN A 186 -19.05 9.97 -21.64
C GLN A 186 -20.38 10.32 -22.32
N ALA A 187 -20.44 10.28 -23.66
CA ALA A 187 -21.66 10.55 -24.42
C ALA A 187 -22.79 9.55 -24.09
N LEU A 188 -22.43 8.29 -23.84
CA LEU A 188 -23.36 7.21 -23.48
C LEU A 188 -23.64 7.12 -21.97
N GLN A 189 -23.00 7.96 -21.14
CA GLN A 189 -23.10 7.92 -19.68
C GLN A 189 -22.75 6.54 -19.07
N MET A 190 -21.76 5.86 -19.64
CA MET A 190 -21.28 4.57 -19.17
C MET A 190 -19.80 4.65 -18.81
N ALA A 191 -19.35 3.86 -17.84
CA ALA A 191 -17.92 3.66 -17.63
C ALA A 191 -17.32 2.90 -18.84
N PRO A 192 -16.08 3.22 -19.28
CA PRO A 192 -15.45 2.57 -20.43
C PRO A 192 -15.44 1.04 -20.37
N ALA A 193 -15.17 0.46 -19.19
CA ALA A 193 -15.18 -0.99 -18.99
C ALA A 193 -16.57 -1.61 -19.21
N ARG A 194 -17.63 -0.97 -18.69
CA ARG A 194 -19.01 -1.44 -18.86
C ARG A 194 -19.47 -1.30 -20.31
N LEU A 195 -19.07 -0.22 -20.98
CA LEU A 195 -19.33 -0.05 -22.41
C LEU A 195 -18.67 -1.18 -23.22
N LEU A 196 -17.38 -1.45 -23.03
CA LEU A 196 -16.68 -2.53 -23.72
C LEU A 196 -17.26 -3.91 -23.45
N LEU A 197 -17.70 -4.20 -22.21
CA LEU A 197 -18.36 -5.46 -21.84
C LEU A 197 -19.71 -5.61 -22.55
N SER A 198 -20.57 -4.58 -22.47
CA SER A 198 -21.91 -4.58 -23.09
C SER A 198 -21.89 -4.77 -24.61
N ARG A 199 -20.77 -4.46 -25.26
CA ARG A 199 -20.56 -4.56 -26.71
C ARG A 199 -19.72 -5.79 -27.10
N GLY A 200 -19.38 -6.66 -26.15
CA GLY A 200 -18.62 -7.89 -26.38
C GLY A 200 -17.18 -7.69 -26.83
N ALA A 201 -16.61 -6.49 -26.63
CA ALA A 201 -15.18 -6.25 -26.87
C ALA A 201 -14.32 -6.59 -25.66
N LEU A 202 -14.86 -6.43 -24.45
CA LEU A 202 -14.33 -7.07 -23.26
C LEU A 202 -15.02 -8.43 -23.10
N PRO A 203 -14.29 -9.56 -23.06
CA PRO A 203 -14.90 -10.89 -22.99
C PRO A 203 -15.72 -11.13 -21.70
N SER A 204 -15.21 -10.65 -20.57
CA SER A 204 -15.81 -10.83 -19.23
C SER A 204 -15.18 -9.87 -18.21
N ALA A 205 -15.84 -9.63 -17.09
CA ALA A 205 -15.27 -8.99 -15.92
C ALA A 205 -14.06 -9.78 -15.37
N TYR A 206 -14.11 -11.12 -15.40
CA TYR A 206 -12.97 -11.98 -15.07
C TYR A 206 -11.71 -11.59 -15.86
N SER A 207 -11.84 -11.44 -17.19
CA SER A 207 -10.69 -11.10 -18.05
C SER A 207 -10.07 -9.75 -17.68
N LEU A 208 -10.88 -8.78 -17.23
CA LEU A 208 -10.41 -7.48 -16.79
C LEU A 208 -9.70 -7.54 -15.44
N HIS A 209 -10.32 -8.19 -14.44
CA HIS A 209 -9.72 -8.33 -13.10
C HIS A 209 -8.39 -9.08 -13.16
N ARG A 210 -8.34 -10.18 -13.93
CA ARG A 210 -7.10 -10.92 -14.19
C ARG A 210 -6.06 -10.06 -14.90
N ALA A 211 -6.44 -9.31 -15.93
CA ALA A 211 -5.49 -8.45 -16.65
C ALA A 211 -4.93 -7.31 -15.77
N ARG A 212 -5.75 -6.71 -14.89
CA ARG A 212 -5.28 -5.71 -13.91
C ARG A 212 -4.25 -6.31 -12.96
N PHE A 213 -4.55 -7.48 -12.40
CA PHE A 213 -3.64 -8.19 -11.52
C PHE A 213 -2.31 -8.53 -12.21
N LEU A 214 -2.38 -9.10 -13.41
CA LEU A 214 -1.18 -9.43 -14.19
C LEU A 214 -0.35 -8.18 -14.52
N GLN A 215 -0.97 -7.06 -14.87
CA GLN A 215 -0.22 -5.83 -15.14
C GLN A 215 0.48 -5.28 -13.89
N GLN A 216 -0.14 -5.43 -12.72
CA GLN A 216 0.41 -4.95 -11.44
C GLN A 216 1.53 -5.86 -10.92
N CYS A 217 1.29 -7.18 -10.91
CA CYS A 217 2.18 -8.15 -10.26
C CYS A 217 3.12 -8.90 -11.22
N PHE A 218 2.75 -8.98 -12.50
CA PHE A 218 3.47 -9.73 -13.54
C PHE A 218 3.60 -8.93 -14.85
N PRO A 219 4.15 -7.70 -14.83
CA PRO A 219 4.18 -6.82 -16.01
C PRO A 219 4.98 -7.38 -17.20
N ALA A 220 5.89 -8.33 -16.95
CA ALA A 220 6.65 -9.05 -17.97
C ALA A 220 6.00 -10.38 -18.41
N GLY A 221 4.84 -10.73 -17.84
CA GLY A 221 4.16 -12.01 -18.05
C GLY A 221 4.38 -13.01 -16.92
N THR A 222 3.66 -14.14 -16.99
CA THR A 222 3.68 -15.20 -15.97
C THR A 222 4.71 -16.29 -16.24
N ALA A 223 5.47 -16.20 -17.33
CA ALA A 223 6.56 -17.13 -17.61
C ALA A 223 7.70 -16.97 -16.60
N ILE A 224 8.34 -18.06 -16.21
CA ILE A 224 9.53 -18.03 -15.36
C ILE A 224 10.75 -17.96 -16.27
N ASP A 225 11.42 -16.81 -16.28
CA ASP A 225 12.59 -16.54 -17.12
C ASP A 225 13.86 -17.04 -16.43
N VAL A 226 14.08 -18.36 -16.50
CA VAL A 226 15.27 -19.02 -15.96
C VAL A 226 15.89 -19.89 -17.05
N PRO A 227 17.23 -19.90 -17.19
CA PRO A 227 17.91 -20.76 -18.16
C PRO A 227 17.55 -22.25 -18.02
N ALA A 228 17.25 -22.90 -19.14
CA ALA A 228 16.81 -24.30 -19.16
C ALA A 228 17.86 -25.27 -18.57
N ASP A 229 19.15 -24.96 -18.72
CA ASP A 229 20.24 -25.73 -18.16
C ASP A 229 20.31 -25.66 -16.62
N GLU A 230 19.89 -24.54 -16.01
CA GLU A 230 19.74 -24.42 -14.56
C GLU A 230 18.55 -25.25 -14.05
N ILE A 231 17.41 -25.22 -14.75
CA ILE A 231 16.25 -26.08 -14.44
C ILE A 231 16.67 -27.55 -14.49
N ASP A 232 17.32 -27.98 -15.58
CA ASP A 232 17.81 -29.34 -15.75
C ASP A 232 18.82 -29.73 -14.66
N LEU A 233 19.67 -28.80 -14.22
CA LEU A 233 20.61 -29.03 -13.13
C LEU A 233 19.87 -29.32 -11.82
N MET A 234 18.86 -28.53 -11.46
CA MET A 234 18.08 -28.75 -10.23
C MET A 234 17.30 -30.07 -10.26
N VAL A 235 16.74 -30.43 -11.42
CA VAL A 235 16.06 -31.71 -11.62
C VAL A 235 17.05 -32.87 -11.41
N ARG A 236 18.23 -32.83 -12.04
CA ARG A 236 19.25 -33.87 -11.84
C ARG A 236 19.78 -33.93 -10.41
N GLN A 237 19.89 -32.79 -9.72
CA GLN A 237 20.34 -32.75 -8.33
C GLN A 237 19.35 -33.50 -7.42
N SER A 238 18.04 -33.36 -7.65
CA SER A 238 17.01 -34.07 -6.88
C SER A 238 17.21 -35.61 -6.86
N GLU A 239 17.79 -36.16 -7.92
CA GLU A 239 18.07 -37.60 -8.07
C GLU A 239 19.44 -38.03 -7.51
N ARG A 240 20.44 -37.14 -7.59
CA ARG A 240 21.86 -37.42 -7.31
C ARG A 240 22.31 -37.06 -5.89
N PHE A 241 21.49 -36.34 -5.13
CA PHE A 241 21.76 -36.05 -3.72
C PHE A 241 22.00 -37.35 -2.96
N SER A 242 23.26 -37.56 -2.53
CA SER A 242 23.66 -38.69 -1.69
C SER A 242 23.17 -38.45 -0.26
N LEU A 243 21.86 -38.58 -0.08
CA LEU A 243 21.16 -38.39 1.17
C LEU A 243 20.79 -39.74 1.78
N PRO A 244 20.79 -39.88 3.11
CA PRO A 244 20.36 -41.10 3.77
C PRO A 244 18.88 -41.38 3.44
N GLN A 245 18.51 -42.66 3.41
CA GLN A 245 17.11 -43.05 3.22
C GLN A 245 16.38 -43.00 4.56
N ALA A 246 15.18 -42.43 4.58
CA ALA A 246 14.30 -42.43 5.73
C ALA A 246 13.91 -43.88 6.11
N PRO A 247 13.83 -44.22 7.41
CA PRO A 247 13.60 -45.58 7.89
C PRO A 247 12.17 -46.10 7.65
N SER A 248 11.21 -45.23 7.32
CA SER A 248 9.81 -45.61 7.16
C SER A 248 9.19 -44.92 5.95
N PRO A 249 8.26 -45.59 5.25
CA PRO A 249 7.47 -44.95 4.20
C PRO A 249 6.59 -43.83 4.78
N ALA A 250 6.32 -42.82 3.96
CA ALA A 250 5.49 -41.68 4.33
C ALA A 250 4.24 -41.55 3.45
N TYR A 251 3.26 -40.79 3.95
CA TYR A 251 1.95 -40.58 3.37
C TYR A 251 1.63 -39.07 3.38
N SER A 252 1.27 -38.48 2.24
CA SER A 252 0.78 -37.09 2.21
C SER A 252 -0.74 -37.07 2.36
N ILE A 253 -1.30 -35.94 2.80
CA ILE A 253 -2.75 -35.76 3.01
C ILE A 253 -3.14 -34.41 2.41
N ASP A 254 -3.77 -34.44 1.23
CA ASP A 254 -3.97 -33.23 0.42
C ASP A 254 -5.31 -33.23 -0.31
N ASP A 255 -5.76 -32.05 -0.73
CA ASP A 255 -6.90 -31.93 -1.66
C ASP A 255 -6.59 -32.65 -3.00
N ALA A 256 -7.64 -33.09 -3.68
CA ALA A 256 -7.55 -33.76 -4.99
C ALA A 256 -6.82 -32.93 -6.06
N THR A 257 -6.87 -31.61 -5.97
CA THR A 257 -6.25 -30.69 -6.93
C THR A 257 -4.81 -30.26 -6.57
N THR A 258 -4.28 -30.72 -5.43
CA THR A 258 -2.94 -30.35 -4.97
C THR A 258 -1.87 -31.00 -5.82
N THR A 259 -1.02 -30.19 -6.45
CA THR A 259 0.13 -30.66 -7.27
C THR A 259 1.49 -30.28 -6.68
N GLU A 260 1.56 -29.35 -5.73
CA GLU A 260 2.77 -28.97 -5.00
C GLU A 260 2.68 -29.62 -3.61
N ILE A 261 3.04 -30.90 -3.51
CA ILE A 261 2.95 -31.64 -2.24
C ILE A 261 4.21 -31.34 -1.44
N ASP A 262 4.06 -30.43 -0.47
CA ASP A 262 5.16 -29.99 0.38
C ASP A 262 5.38 -30.92 1.57
N ASP A 263 4.34 -31.57 2.11
CA ASP A 263 4.42 -32.30 3.37
C ASP A 263 3.91 -33.75 3.31
N ALA A 264 4.51 -34.62 4.14
CA ALA A 264 4.09 -36.01 4.31
C ALA A 264 4.41 -36.50 5.74
N PHE A 265 3.72 -37.55 6.17
CA PHE A 265 3.85 -38.13 7.51
C PHE A 265 4.32 -39.57 7.47
N SER A 266 5.22 -39.95 8.39
CA SER A 266 5.50 -41.36 8.71
C SER A 266 5.22 -41.63 10.18
N LEU A 267 4.98 -42.90 10.51
CA LEU A 267 4.67 -43.31 11.87
C LEU A 267 5.35 -44.64 12.19
N GLN A 268 5.99 -44.70 13.35
CA GLN A 268 6.66 -45.90 13.88
C GLN A 268 6.30 -46.07 15.35
N GLU A 269 5.94 -47.28 15.77
CA GLU A 269 5.72 -47.60 17.18
C GLU A 269 7.06 -47.73 17.92
N LEU A 270 7.14 -47.18 19.13
CA LEU A 270 8.35 -47.26 19.96
C LEU A 270 8.34 -48.53 20.82
N ALA A 271 9.53 -49.09 21.09
CA ALA A 271 9.67 -50.35 21.84
C ALA A 271 9.11 -50.30 23.28
N GLU A 272 9.13 -49.12 23.90
CA GLU A 272 8.59 -48.87 25.26
C GLU A 272 7.12 -48.43 25.23
N GLY A 273 6.48 -48.45 24.06
CA GLY A 273 5.15 -47.89 23.81
C GLY A 273 5.20 -46.42 23.39
N GLY A 274 4.13 -45.98 22.72
CA GLY A 274 4.08 -44.65 22.09
C GLY A 274 4.52 -44.66 20.63
N TRP A 275 4.79 -43.47 20.08
CA TRP A 275 4.94 -43.27 18.65
C TRP A 275 6.08 -42.33 18.30
N ARG A 276 6.88 -42.67 17.29
CA ARG A 276 7.70 -41.75 16.53
C ARG A 276 6.92 -41.27 15.32
N VAL A 277 6.66 -39.97 15.25
CA VAL A 277 6.06 -39.31 14.09
C VAL A 277 7.17 -38.66 13.28
N GLY A 278 7.25 -38.97 11.99
CA GLY A 278 8.05 -38.22 11.03
C GLY A 278 7.19 -37.20 10.30
N ILE A 279 7.59 -35.94 10.29
CA ILE A 279 7.01 -34.85 9.51
C ILE A 279 8.04 -34.51 8.43
N HIS A 280 7.73 -34.79 7.18
CA HIS A 280 8.65 -34.70 6.06
C HIS A 280 8.26 -33.52 5.18
N ILE A 281 9.14 -32.53 5.06
CA ILE A 281 8.89 -31.37 4.19
C ILE A 281 9.79 -31.45 2.97
N ALA A 282 9.25 -31.30 1.76
CA ALA A 282 10.01 -31.22 0.51
C ALA A 282 11.22 -30.30 0.66
N ALA A 283 12.39 -30.69 0.14
CA ALA A 283 13.64 -29.95 0.36
C ALA A 283 14.23 -29.29 -0.91
N PRO A 284 13.51 -28.41 -1.61
CA PRO A 284 14.07 -27.71 -2.77
C PRO A 284 15.29 -26.84 -2.42
N ALA A 285 15.39 -26.35 -1.17
CA ALA A 285 16.50 -25.55 -0.67
C ALA A 285 17.85 -26.28 -0.62
N ALA A 286 17.83 -27.63 -0.70
CA ALA A 286 19.05 -28.42 -0.80
C ALA A 286 19.77 -28.18 -2.14
N ALA A 287 19.01 -27.90 -3.20
CA ALA A 287 19.50 -27.69 -4.56
C ALA A 287 19.49 -26.22 -4.97
N ILE A 288 18.38 -25.53 -4.72
CA ILE A 288 18.19 -24.14 -5.11
C ILE A 288 19.05 -23.27 -4.19
N GLY A 289 20.03 -22.59 -4.80
CA GLY A 289 20.88 -21.63 -4.11
C GLY A 289 20.22 -20.25 -4.01
N PRO A 290 20.49 -19.46 -2.96
CA PRO A 290 19.94 -18.12 -2.79
C PRO A 290 20.34 -17.15 -3.91
N GLU A 291 21.52 -17.36 -4.51
CA GLU A 291 22.06 -16.53 -5.59
C GLU A 291 21.88 -17.15 -6.99
N SER A 292 21.19 -18.28 -7.10
CA SER A 292 20.90 -18.90 -8.40
C SER A 292 19.78 -18.13 -9.12
N ALA A 293 19.65 -18.27 -10.44
CA ALA A 293 18.56 -17.60 -11.17
C ALA A 293 17.18 -18.09 -10.68
N LEU A 294 17.07 -19.37 -10.30
CA LEU A 294 15.88 -19.90 -9.62
C LEU A 294 15.64 -19.29 -8.25
N GLY A 295 16.69 -19.11 -7.44
CA GLY A 295 16.58 -18.46 -6.13
C GLY A 295 16.11 -17.00 -6.24
N GLN A 296 16.65 -16.26 -7.21
CA GLN A 296 16.24 -14.88 -7.52
C GLN A 296 14.80 -14.83 -8.05
N SER A 297 14.44 -15.71 -8.99
CA SER A 297 13.08 -15.78 -9.52
C SER A 297 12.05 -16.14 -8.44
N ALA A 298 12.37 -17.08 -7.55
CA ALA A 298 11.51 -17.42 -6.42
C ALA A 298 11.35 -16.24 -5.44
N ARG A 299 12.42 -15.47 -5.19
CA ARG A 299 12.37 -14.25 -4.36
C ARG A 299 11.45 -13.19 -4.98
N GLU A 300 11.60 -12.92 -6.28
CA GLU A 300 10.78 -11.96 -7.00
C GLU A 300 9.30 -12.34 -7.02
N ARG A 301 9.00 -13.63 -7.15
CA ARG A 301 7.63 -14.16 -7.15
C ARG A 301 7.02 -14.28 -5.77
N ALA A 302 7.82 -14.38 -4.72
CA ALA A 302 7.42 -14.52 -3.31
C ALA A 302 6.59 -15.78 -2.95
N SER A 303 5.56 -16.15 -3.72
CA SER A 303 4.72 -17.33 -3.49
C SER A 303 3.95 -17.76 -4.74
N THR A 304 3.40 -18.98 -4.72
CA THR A 304 2.43 -19.43 -5.74
C THR A 304 1.11 -18.68 -5.53
N VAL A 305 0.58 -18.08 -6.59
CA VAL A 305 -0.73 -17.40 -6.59
C VAL A 305 -1.81 -18.45 -6.80
N TYR A 306 -2.71 -18.64 -5.84
CA TYR A 306 -3.89 -19.49 -5.97
C TYR A 306 -5.14 -18.64 -6.15
N PHE A 307 -5.97 -19.00 -7.12
CA PHE A 307 -7.29 -18.40 -7.31
C PHE A 307 -8.22 -19.43 -7.97
N PRO A 308 -9.55 -19.29 -7.88
CA PRO A 308 -10.47 -20.28 -8.44
C PRO A 308 -10.16 -20.62 -9.91
N GLY A 309 -9.89 -21.91 -10.16
CA GLY A 309 -9.71 -22.48 -11.51
C GLY A 309 -8.30 -22.45 -12.09
N GLU A 310 -7.37 -21.70 -11.51
CA GLU A 310 -5.99 -21.55 -12.00
C GLU A 310 -4.99 -21.29 -10.87
N LYS A 311 -3.70 -21.35 -11.20
CA LYS A 311 -2.63 -20.89 -10.32
C LYS A 311 -1.44 -20.39 -11.13
N ILE A 312 -0.63 -19.53 -10.52
CA ILE A 312 0.65 -19.07 -11.07
C ILE A 312 1.74 -19.53 -10.11
N THR A 313 2.55 -20.50 -10.52
CA THR A 313 3.53 -21.14 -9.63
C THR A 313 4.71 -20.23 -9.31
N MET A 314 5.25 -20.39 -8.09
CA MET A 314 6.49 -19.73 -7.68
C MET A 314 7.71 -20.30 -8.40
N LEU A 315 7.74 -21.62 -8.58
CA LEU A 315 8.83 -22.37 -9.20
C LEU A 315 8.39 -22.97 -10.55
N PRO A 316 9.33 -23.29 -11.46
CA PRO A 316 9.00 -24.00 -12.69
C PRO A 316 8.39 -25.37 -12.41
N GLU A 317 7.42 -25.78 -13.24
CA GLU A 317 6.73 -27.06 -13.10
C GLU A 317 7.69 -28.25 -13.05
N ALA A 318 8.75 -28.24 -13.86
CA ALA A 318 9.77 -29.29 -13.86
C ALA A 318 10.51 -29.39 -12.53
N VAL A 319 10.79 -28.26 -11.86
CA VAL A 319 11.42 -28.23 -10.54
C VAL A 319 10.43 -28.70 -9.48
N ILE A 320 9.17 -28.23 -9.52
CA ILE A 320 8.12 -28.72 -8.62
C ILE A 320 7.99 -30.24 -8.71
N ALA A 321 7.88 -30.79 -9.93
CA ALA A 321 7.79 -32.22 -10.16
C ALA A 321 9.04 -33.02 -9.71
N ALA A 322 10.19 -32.37 -9.52
CA ALA A 322 11.40 -33.00 -9.01
C ALA A 322 11.43 -33.11 -7.48
N TYR A 323 10.81 -32.16 -6.76
CA TYR A 323 10.87 -32.06 -5.30
C TYR A 323 9.54 -32.33 -4.59
N SER A 324 8.41 -32.24 -5.29
CA SER A 324 7.09 -32.63 -4.78
C SER A 324 7.12 -34.05 -4.24
N LEU A 325 6.52 -34.24 -3.06
CA LEU A 325 6.42 -35.52 -2.36
C LEU A 325 5.37 -36.42 -3.02
N ASP A 326 5.55 -36.71 -4.31
CA ASP A 326 4.66 -37.55 -5.09
C ASP A 326 4.83 -39.04 -4.77
N GLU A 327 3.70 -39.75 -4.81
CA GLU A 327 3.59 -41.19 -4.59
C GLU A 327 4.56 -42.00 -5.45
N GLY A 328 5.11 -43.06 -4.86
CA GLY A 328 5.97 -44.04 -5.54
C GLY A 328 7.42 -43.61 -5.70
N ARG A 329 7.80 -42.39 -5.32
CA ARG A 329 9.16 -41.87 -5.48
C ARG A 329 9.83 -41.55 -4.13
N ALA A 330 11.14 -41.75 -4.06
CA ALA A 330 11.97 -41.31 -2.96
C ALA A 330 12.48 -39.88 -3.21
N ARG A 331 11.99 -38.91 -2.45
CA ARG A 331 12.22 -37.47 -2.67
C ARG A 331 13.09 -36.84 -1.57
N PRO A 332 13.92 -35.83 -1.88
CA PRO A 332 14.63 -35.07 -0.86
C PRO A 332 13.65 -34.35 0.08
N ALA A 333 13.80 -34.55 1.38
CA ALA A 333 12.99 -33.91 2.40
C ALA A 333 13.84 -33.47 3.60
N LEU A 334 13.44 -32.34 4.18
CA LEU A 334 13.84 -31.92 5.51
C LEU A 334 12.82 -32.50 6.48
N SER A 335 13.23 -33.54 7.19
CA SER A 335 12.38 -34.29 8.10
C SER A 335 12.54 -33.81 9.54
N LEU A 336 11.44 -33.77 10.27
CA LEU A 336 11.38 -33.64 11.72
C LEU A 336 10.78 -34.93 12.31
N TYR A 337 11.57 -35.65 13.09
CA TYR A 337 11.11 -36.78 13.90
C TYR A 337 10.76 -36.30 15.30
N VAL A 338 9.60 -36.71 15.81
CA VAL A 338 9.14 -36.41 17.17
C VAL A 338 8.68 -37.68 17.84
N ASP A 339 9.24 -37.96 19.01
CA ASP A 339 8.88 -39.11 19.83
C ASP A 339 7.83 -38.71 20.85
N PHE A 340 6.76 -39.48 20.92
CA PHE A 340 5.66 -39.33 21.87
C PHE A 340 5.57 -40.58 22.75
N ASN A 341 5.43 -40.39 24.06
CA ASN A 341 5.20 -41.50 24.99
C ASN A 341 3.76 -42.05 24.83
N SER A 342 3.44 -43.11 25.58
CA SER A 342 2.09 -43.71 25.58
C SER A 342 0.98 -42.76 26.06
N ALA A 343 1.32 -41.68 26.78
CA ALA A 343 0.39 -40.63 27.18
C ALA A 343 0.17 -39.56 26.08
N GLY A 344 0.94 -39.61 24.99
CA GLY A 344 0.91 -38.63 23.90
C GLY A 344 1.72 -37.37 24.19
N GLU A 345 2.64 -37.41 25.15
CA GLU A 345 3.52 -36.30 25.49
C GLU A 345 4.82 -36.38 24.69
N ARG A 346 5.30 -35.22 24.22
CA ARG A 346 6.55 -35.13 23.46
C ARG A 346 7.76 -35.40 24.35
N ILE A 347 8.60 -36.36 23.95
CA ILE A 347 9.82 -36.76 24.68
C ILE A 347 11.07 -36.16 24.04
N ALA A 348 11.18 -36.26 22.71
CA ALA A 348 12.37 -35.86 21.97
C ALA A 348 12.00 -35.44 20.55
N SER A 349 12.87 -34.64 19.94
CA SER A 349 12.77 -34.32 18.51
C SER A 349 14.15 -34.29 17.85
N GLN A 350 14.19 -34.62 16.56
CA GLN A 350 15.40 -34.58 15.76
C GLN A 350 15.07 -34.23 14.31
N SER A 351 15.86 -33.35 13.70
CA SER A 351 15.72 -33.00 12.28
C SER A 351 16.86 -33.56 11.43
N ARG A 352 16.56 -33.92 10.17
CA ARG A 352 17.49 -34.53 9.22
C ARG A 352 17.16 -34.11 7.78
N LEU A 353 18.18 -33.94 6.95
CA LEU A 353 18.01 -33.90 5.50
C LEU A 353 18.21 -35.31 4.94
N GLU A 354 17.20 -35.85 4.26
CA GLU A 354 17.17 -37.26 3.84
C GLU A 354 16.29 -37.48 2.60
N ARG A 355 16.20 -38.73 2.13
CA ARG A 355 15.24 -39.14 1.09
C ARG A 355 14.09 -39.91 1.71
N VAL A 356 12.87 -39.49 1.40
CA VAL A 356 11.65 -40.09 1.95
C VAL A 356 10.89 -40.78 0.82
N GLN A 357 10.60 -42.07 1.00
CA GLN A 357 9.74 -42.82 0.07
C GLN A 357 8.28 -42.49 0.38
N ILE A 358 7.58 -41.92 -0.58
CA ILE A 358 6.15 -41.69 -0.46
C ILE A 358 5.40 -42.94 -0.91
N GLN A 359 4.67 -43.54 0.02
CA GLN A 359 3.90 -44.75 -0.20
C GLN A 359 2.55 -44.45 -0.84
N GLN A 360 1.92 -43.34 -0.46
CA GLN A 360 0.63 -42.93 -1.01
C GLN A 360 0.41 -41.41 -0.83
N ASN A 361 -0.16 -40.75 -1.83
CA ASN A 361 -0.74 -39.41 -1.65
C ASN A 361 -2.24 -39.55 -1.35
N ILE A 362 -2.63 -39.42 -0.08
CA ILE A 362 -4.02 -39.59 0.34
C ILE A 362 -4.80 -38.34 -0.05
N ARG A 363 -5.77 -38.49 -0.95
CA ARG A 363 -6.66 -37.40 -1.37
C ARG A 363 -7.88 -37.31 -0.47
N LEU A 364 -8.24 -36.09 -0.08
CA LEU A 364 -9.49 -35.79 0.65
C LEU A 364 -10.72 -36.34 -0.10
N GLY A 365 -11.75 -36.77 0.64
CA GLY A 365 -12.91 -37.48 0.13
C GLY A 365 -13.80 -38.10 1.22
N GLU A 366 -14.51 -39.18 0.89
CA GLU A 366 -15.52 -39.74 1.79
C GLU A 366 -14.97 -40.33 3.10
N TRP A 367 -13.71 -40.79 3.09
CA TRP A 367 -13.06 -41.43 4.25
C TRP A 367 -12.88 -40.48 5.44
N GLU A 368 -12.86 -39.16 5.20
CA GLU A 368 -12.68 -38.16 6.26
C GLU A 368 -13.78 -38.27 7.33
N ARG A 369 -14.99 -38.67 6.92
CA ARG A 369 -16.13 -38.88 7.83
C ARG A 369 -15.83 -39.93 8.89
N ALA A 370 -14.96 -40.91 8.61
CA ALA A 370 -14.58 -41.92 9.58
C ALA A 370 -13.78 -41.33 10.76
N LEU A 371 -13.07 -40.22 10.56
CA LEU A 371 -12.29 -39.55 11.61
C LEU A 371 -13.12 -38.61 12.50
N GLU A 372 -14.36 -38.32 12.10
CA GLU A 372 -15.30 -37.51 12.89
C GLU A 372 -15.92 -38.32 14.05
N PHE A 373 -15.83 -39.66 14.02
CA PHE A 373 -16.29 -40.50 15.13
C PHE A 373 -15.36 -40.40 16.35
N PRO A 374 -15.87 -40.68 17.57
CA PRO A 374 -15.04 -40.78 18.77
C PRO A 374 -13.90 -41.81 18.61
N ASP A 375 -12.73 -41.57 19.24
CA ASP A 375 -11.51 -42.37 19.04
C ASP A 375 -11.71 -43.89 19.12
N GLY A 376 -12.54 -44.36 20.06
CA GLY A 376 -12.83 -45.79 20.26
C GLY A 376 -13.65 -46.44 19.14
N GLN A 377 -14.28 -45.63 18.28
CA GLN A 377 -15.17 -46.06 17.19
C GLN A 377 -14.52 -45.93 15.80
N ILE A 378 -13.36 -45.29 15.70
CA ILE A 378 -12.62 -45.20 14.42
C ILE A 378 -12.02 -46.58 14.09
N ALA A 379 -12.55 -47.25 13.06
CA ALA A 379 -12.05 -48.53 12.58
C ALA A 379 -10.97 -48.35 11.50
N SER A 380 -9.84 -49.06 11.64
CA SER A 380 -8.72 -48.93 10.70
C SER A 380 -9.05 -49.37 9.27
N ALA A 381 -10.05 -50.22 9.09
CA ALA A 381 -10.50 -50.68 7.76
C ALA A 381 -11.20 -49.57 6.94
N ASP A 382 -11.70 -48.54 7.62
CA ASP A 382 -12.39 -47.40 6.99
C ASP A 382 -11.43 -46.28 6.61
N LEU A 383 -10.14 -46.42 6.94
CA LEU A 383 -9.10 -45.41 6.70
C LEU A 383 -8.16 -45.86 5.58
N PRO A 384 -7.73 -44.94 4.70
CA PRO A 384 -6.74 -45.26 3.66
C PRO A 384 -5.37 -45.61 4.26
N TRP A 385 -5.08 -45.13 5.46
CA TRP A 385 -3.89 -45.47 6.23
C TRP A 385 -4.22 -45.59 7.71
N ALA A 386 -3.90 -46.74 8.31
CA ALA A 386 -4.16 -47.00 9.73
C ALA A 386 -3.45 -46.01 10.67
N GLY A 387 -2.36 -45.37 10.22
CA GLY A 387 -1.63 -44.36 10.98
C GLY A 387 -2.38 -43.03 11.17
N LEU A 388 -3.43 -42.76 10.40
CA LEU A 388 -4.25 -41.55 10.56
C LEU A 388 -4.91 -41.47 11.95
N LYS A 389 -5.34 -42.60 12.50
CA LYS A 389 -5.96 -42.66 13.83
C LYS A 389 -5.00 -42.22 14.95
N PRO A 390 -3.83 -42.85 15.16
CA PRO A 390 -2.88 -42.40 16.17
C PRO A 390 -2.37 -40.98 15.92
N LEU A 391 -2.17 -40.56 14.66
CA LEU A 391 -1.82 -39.17 14.33
C LEU A 391 -2.89 -38.19 14.80
N LEU A 392 -4.17 -38.45 14.53
CA LEU A 392 -5.28 -37.61 15.00
C LEU A 392 -5.32 -37.50 16.52
N MET A 393 -5.12 -38.61 17.23
CA MET A 393 -5.09 -38.63 18.70
C MET A 393 -3.96 -37.74 19.24
N LEU A 394 -2.77 -37.83 18.65
CA LEU A 394 -1.62 -36.98 19.01
C LEU A 394 -1.87 -35.51 18.65
N ALA A 395 -2.45 -35.22 17.49
CA ALA A 395 -2.81 -33.86 17.08
C ALA A 395 -3.82 -33.23 18.05
N ARG A 396 -4.86 -33.96 18.47
CA ARG A 396 -5.82 -33.49 19.50
C ARG A 396 -5.11 -33.14 20.82
N ARG A 397 -4.09 -33.89 21.22
CA ARG A 397 -3.27 -33.59 22.40
C ARG A 397 -2.40 -32.36 22.21
N LEU A 398 -1.77 -32.20 21.05
CA LEU A 398 -1.01 -30.99 20.70
C LEU A 398 -1.90 -29.75 20.74
N ARG A 399 -3.09 -29.81 20.13
CA ARG A 399 -4.09 -28.74 20.16
C ARG A 399 -4.47 -28.39 21.60
N GLN A 400 -4.79 -29.41 22.41
CA GLN A 400 -5.15 -29.20 23.81
C GLN A 400 -4.04 -28.47 24.58
N ALA A 401 -2.77 -28.86 24.38
CA ALA A 401 -1.64 -28.18 25.01
C ALA A 401 -1.51 -26.72 24.55
N ARG A 402 -1.69 -26.44 23.26
CA ARG A 402 -1.70 -25.05 22.75
C ARG A 402 -2.86 -24.23 23.32
N GLU A 403 -4.07 -24.79 23.37
CA GLU A 403 -5.25 -24.12 23.90
C GLU A 403 -5.10 -23.78 25.39
N GLN A 404 -4.40 -24.62 26.17
CA GLN A 404 -4.03 -24.30 27.54
C GLN A 404 -3.10 -23.08 27.61
N VAL A 405 -2.11 -22.98 26.71
CA VAL A 405 -1.23 -21.79 26.63
C VAL A 405 -2.00 -20.56 26.17
N ARG A 406 -2.95 -20.71 25.23
CA ARG A 406 -3.85 -19.64 24.77
C ARG A 406 -4.82 -19.17 25.86
N GLY A 407 -5.10 -20.01 26.85
CA GLY A 407 -6.13 -19.79 27.88
C GLY A 407 -7.57 -19.92 27.38
N ARG A 408 -7.78 -20.35 26.13
CA ARG A 408 -9.10 -20.52 25.51
C ARG A 408 -9.05 -21.50 24.33
N PRO A 409 -10.15 -22.21 24.03
CA PRO A 409 -10.23 -23.09 22.86
C PRO A 409 -10.13 -22.30 21.56
N GLU A 410 -9.66 -22.96 20.50
CA GLU A 410 -9.68 -22.42 19.13
C GLU A 410 -11.08 -22.61 18.54
N ALA A 411 -11.63 -21.61 17.84
CA ALA A 411 -13.01 -21.75 17.35
C ALA A 411 -13.07 -22.80 16.24
N ALA A 412 -14.10 -23.63 16.31
CA ALA A 412 -14.37 -24.68 15.33
C ALA A 412 -15.67 -24.38 14.58
N GLY A 413 -15.81 -24.93 13.37
CA GLY A 413 -17.10 -24.94 12.67
C GLY A 413 -17.39 -23.73 11.80
N ARG A 414 -16.41 -22.86 11.52
CA ARG A 414 -16.56 -21.81 10.50
C ARG A 414 -16.61 -22.46 9.10
N PRO A 415 -17.61 -22.13 8.27
CA PRO A 415 -17.59 -22.52 6.86
C PRO A 415 -16.47 -21.74 6.16
N ASP A 416 -15.50 -22.48 5.66
CA ASP A 416 -14.55 -22.08 4.63
C ASP A 416 -15.04 -22.64 3.28
N PHE A 417 -14.43 -22.25 2.17
CA PHE A 417 -14.90 -22.67 0.85
C PHE A 417 -13.75 -23.07 -0.06
N ASN A 418 -13.88 -24.25 -0.66
CA ASN A 418 -13.04 -24.64 -1.79
C ASN A 418 -13.74 -24.25 -3.09
N PHE A 419 -12.97 -23.69 -4.01
CA PHE A 419 -13.44 -23.25 -5.32
C PHE A 419 -12.85 -24.11 -6.42
N TYR A 420 -13.72 -24.58 -7.31
CA TYR A 420 -13.33 -25.26 -8.55
C TYR A 420 -14.02 -24.58 -9.72
N VAL A 421 -13.35 -24.55 -10.88
CA VAL A 421 -13.94 -24.02 -12.11
C VAL A 421 -13.79 -25.07 -13.19
N GLN A 422 -14.91 -25.54 -13.72
CA GLN A 422 -14.94 -26.44 -14.86
C GLN A 422 -14.92 -25.61 -16.14
N TRP A 423 -13.75 -25.50 -16.77
CA TRP A 423 -13.56 -24.75 -18.00
C TRP A 423 -14.29 -25.39 -19.19
N ASN A 424 -14.85 -24.57 -20.08
CA ASN A 424 -15.51 -25.06 -21.29
C ASN A 424 -14.49 -25.61 -22.30
N ALA A 425 -14.42 -26.94 -22.41
CA ALA A 425 -13.49 -27.64 -23.30
C ALA A 425 -13.68 -27.30 -24.80
N SER A 426 -14.85 -26.80 -25.20
CA SER A 426 -15.11 -26.41 -26.60
C SER A 426 -14.54 -25.04 -26.96
N ASN A 427 -14.12 -24.26 -25.97
CA ASN A 427 -13.57 -22.92 -26.15
C ASN A 427 -12.06 -22.92 -25.81
N PRO A 428 -11.17 -22.85 -26.82
CA PRO A 428 -9.71 -22.82 -26.59
C PRO A 428 -9.21 -21.61 -25.79
N GLN A 429 -10.05 -20.58 -25.62
CA GLN A 429 -9.74 -19.37 -24.86
C GLN A 429 -10.50 -19.33 -23.53
N ALA A 430 -11.14 -20.43 -23.11
CA ALA A 430 -12.03 -20.47 -21.96
C ALA A 430 -11.41 -19.88 -20.69
N VAL A 431 -10.17 -20.26 -20.41
CA VAL A 431 -9.40 -19.76 -19.26
C VAL A 431 -9.13 -18.27 -19.34
N LEU A 432 -8.88 -17.72 -20.53
CA LEU A 432 -8.57 -16.30 -20.74
C LEU A 432 -9.83 -15.43 -20.73
N THR A 433 -10.93 -15.96 -21.25
CA THR A 433 -12.22 -15.26 -21.32
C THR A 433 -13.10 -15.51 -20.09
N GLY A 434 -12.71 -16.39 -19.17
CA GLY A 434 -13.53 -16.73 -18.01
C GLY A 434 -14.72 -17.64 -18.35
N ASP A 435 -14.67 -18.41 -19.43
CA ASP A 435 -15.75 -19.33 -19.83
C ASP A 435 -15.66 -20.66 -19.06
N GLY A 436 -16.19 -20.65 -17.84
CA GLY A 436 -16.22 -21.83 -16.97
C GLY A 436 -17.41 -21.84 -16.03
N LEU A 437 -17.70 -23.02 -15.48
CA LEU A 437 -18.75 -23.23 -14.49
C LEU A 437 -18.13 -23.36 -13.09
N PRO A 438 -18.44 -22.44 -12.15
CA PRO A 438 -17.93 -22.53 -10.80
C PRO A 438 -18.65 -23.61 -9.99
N GLN A 439 -17.88 -24.31 -9.15
CA GLN A 439 -18.36 -25.19 -8.10
C GLN A 439 -17.74 -24.74 -6.78
N ILE A 440 -18.58 -24.44 -5.81
CA ILE A 440 -18.17 -24.01 -4.46
C ILE A 440 -18.57 -25.10 -3.48
N ILE A 441 -17.60 -25.61 -2.73
CA ILE A 441 -17.79 -26.67 -1.74
C ILE A 441 -17.44 -26.11 -0.37
N GLU A 442 -18.35 -26.24 0.59
CA GLU A 442 -18.11 -25.86 1.98
C GLU A 442 -17.06 -26.79 2.60
N ARG A 443 -16.02 -26.21 3.17
CA ARG A 443 -15.00 -26.87 3.98
C ARG A 443 -15.17 -26.44 5.43
N ARG A 444 -15.26 -27.41 6.34
CA ARG A 444 -15.38 -27.12 7.78
C ARG A 444 -13.99 -26.94 8.39
N ARG A 445 -13.68 -25.73 8.89
CA ARG A 445 -12.49 -25.54 9.72
C ARG A 445 -12.61 -26.29 11.04
N GLY A 446 -11.50 -26.88 11.47
CA GLY A 446 -11.44 -27.71 12.67
C GLY A 446 -12.05 -29.10 12.49
N SER A 447 -12.24 -29.58 11.26
CA SER A 447 -12.51 -31.00 11.00
C SER A 447 -11.37 -31.87 11.53
N ALA A 448 -11.61 -33.17 11.70
CA ALA A 448 -10.59 -34.08 12.23
C ALA A 448 -9.31 -34.07 11.39
N VAL A 449 -9.43 -34.04 10.06
CA VAL A 449 -8.27 -33.96 9.15
C VAL A 449 -7.57 -32.60 9.21
N ASP A 450 -8.34 -31.51 9.28
CA ASP A 450 -7.80 -30.15 9.41
C ASP A 450 -6.98 -30.02 10.70
N VAL A 451 -7.47 -30.55 11.82
CA VAL A 451 -6.73 -30.61 13.09
C VAL A 451 -5.48 -31.48 12.98
N LEU A 452 -5.60 -32.67 12.37
CA LEU A 452 -4.46 -33.58 12.19
C LEU A 452 -3.31 -32.88 11.47
N VAL A 453 -3.56 -32.35 10.27
CA VAL A 453 -2.51 -31.74 9.44
C VAL A 453 -2.00 -30.45 10.08
N SER A 454 -2.90 -29.55 10.49
CA SER A 454 -2.49 -28.23 11.03
C SER A 454 -1.63 -28.33 12.30
N GLU A 455 -1.94 -29.24 13.23
CA GLU A 455 -1.16 -29.37 14.47
C GLU A 455 0.27 -29.85 14.23
N PHE A 456 0.48 -30.78 13.30
CA PHE A 456 1.83 -31.21 12.96
C PHE A 456 2.58 -30.15 12.14
N MET A 457 1.91 -29.37 11.29
CA MET A 457 2.53 -28.21 10.65
C MET A 457 2.90 -27.13 11.67
N ILE A 458 2.04 -26.87 12.66
CA ILE A 458 2.34 -25.93 13.76
C ILE A 458 3.54 -26.45 14.57
N LEU A 459 3.58 -27.73 14.88
CA LEU A 459 4.68 -28.37 15.60
C LEU A 459 6.01 -28.25 14.83
N ALA A 460 6.02 -28.50 13.52
CA ALA A 460 7.22 -28.37 12.70
C ALA A 460 7.73 -26.93 12.63
N ASN A 461 6.85 -25.98 12.30
CA ASN A 461 7.15 -24.56 12.23
C ASN A 461 7.64 -23.99 13.59
N THR A 462 7.06 -24.46 14.70
CA THR A 462 7.49 -24.04 16.05
C THR A 462 8.83 -24.67 16.41
N THR A 463 9.02 -25.96 16.15
CA THR A 463 10.27 -26.66 16.51
C THR A 463 11.46 -26.12 15.73
N TRP A 464 11.29 -25.81 14.44
CA TRP A 464 12.34 -25.19 13.64
C TRP A 464 12.51 -23.69 13.96
N GLY A 465 11.43 -22.97 14.27
CA GLY A 465 11.52 -21.61 14.79
C GLY A 465 12.35 -21.53 16.07
N ASP A 466 12.13 -22.44 17.01
CA ASP A 466 12.91 -22.55 18.25
C ASP A 466 14.38 -22.87 17.96
N ALA A 467 14.66 -23.80 17.03
CA ALA A 467 16.02 -24.16 16.64
C ALA A 467 16.79 -22.99 16.00
N LEU A 468 16.13 -22.23 15.13
CA LEU A 468 16.68 -21.03 14.49
C LEU A 468 16.96 -19.93 15.52
N ALA A 469 16.02 -19.69 16.44
CA ALA A 469 16.18 -18.74 17.53
C ALA A 469 17.35 -19.14 18.45
N LEU A 470 17.45 -20.42 18.81
CA LEU A 470 18.55 -20.94 19.64
C LEU A 470 19.92 -20.80 18.95
N ALA A 471 19.98 -21.06 17.63
CA ALA A 471 21.17 -20.87 16.81
C ALA A 471 21.50 -19.39 16.55
N ARG A 472 20.64 -18.46 16.97
CA ARG A 472 20.73 -17.01 16.67
C ARG A 472 20.81 -16.72 15.18
N LEU A 473 20.15 -17.55 14.37
CA LEU A 473 20.05 -17.33 12.94
C LEU A 473 18.75 -16.55 12.64
N PRO A 474 18.85 -15.44 11.89
CA PRO A 474 17.68 -14.70 11.49
C PRO A 474 16.87 -15.52 10.48
N ALA A 475 15.55 -15.42 10.58
CA ALA A 475 14.59 -16.19 9.81
C ALA A 475 13.28 -15.39 9.68
N VAL A 476 12.35 -15.83 8.85
CA VAL A 476 11.02 -15.23 8.74
C VAL A 476 10.11 -15.85 9.79
N TYR A 477 9.82 -15.08 10.84
CA TYR A 477 8.89 -15.43 11.90
C TYR A 477 7.55 -14.74 11.67
N ARG A 478 6.46 -15.44 11.96
CA ARG A 478 5.12 -14.88 11.99
C ARG A 478 4.75 -14.63 13.44
N VAL A 479 4.80 -13.37 13.85
CA VAL A 479 4.56 -12.92 15.22
C VAL A 479 3.13 -12.40 15.31
N GLN A 480 2.43 -12.77 16.38
CA GLN A 480 1.10 -12.24 16.66
C GLN A 480 1.01 -11.66 18.06
N THR A 481 0.81 -10.36 18.12
CA THR A 481 0.62 -9.60 19.35
C THR A 481 -0.68 -8.81 19.22
N LEU A 482 -1.58 -8.93 20.20
CA LEU A 482 -2.90 -8.30 20.18
C LEU A 482 -3.76 -8.62 18.96
N GLY A 483 -3.79 -9.89 18.58
CA GLY A 483 -4.58 -10.34 17.44
C GLY A 483 -4.02 -9.96 16.07
N ARG A 484 -3.02 -9.06 15.98
CA ARG A 484 -2.37 -8.71 14.71
C ARG A 484 -1.18 -9.57 14.42
N VAL A 485 -1.18 -10.12 13.22
CA VAL A 485 -0.11 -10.94 12.66
C VAL A 485 0.82 -10.06 11.84
N ARG A 486 2.13 -10.22 12.01
CA ARG A 486 3.16 -9.59 11.15
C ARG A 486 4.29 -10.57 10.86
N MET A 487 4.92 -10.45 9.69
CA MET A 487 6.20 -11.10 9.48
C MET A 487 7.33 -10.26 10.07
N GLN A 488 8.28 -10.92 10.72
CA GLN A 488 9.43 -10.30 11.36
C GLN A 488 10.67 -11.17 11.15
N THR A 489 11.85 -10.55 11.22
CA THR A 489 13.13 -11.26 11.12
C THR A 489 13.63 -11.80 12.46
N GLN A 490 13.00 -11.36 13.55
CA GLN A 490 13.32 -11.74 14.92
C GLN A 490 12.24 -12.68 15.47
N PRO A 491 12.64 -13.64 16.33
CA PRO A 491 11.70 -14.51 17.02
C PRO A 491 10.73 -13.71 17.91
N GLY A 492 9.47 -14.15 17.99
CA GLY A 492 8.46 -13.54 18.82
C GLY A 492 7.17 -14.36 18.89
N PRO A 493 6.37 -14.17 19.96
CA PRO A 493 5.22 -15.03 20.26
C PRO A 493 4.10 -14.88 19.22
N HIS A 494 3.42 -15.98 18.96
CA HIS A 494 2.16 -15.98 18.20
C HIS A 494 1.00 -16.31 19.16
N GLN A 495 0.46 -15.28 19.82
CA GLN A 495 -0.54 -15.42 20.90
C GLN A 495 -1.77 -16.24 20.48
N GLY A 496 -2.29 -16.02 19.26
CA GLY A 496 -3.45 -16.76 18.77
C GLY A 496 -3.18 -18.21 18.40
N LEU A 497 -1.92 -18.64 18.30
CA LEU A 497 -1.53 -20.05 18.17
C LEU A 497 -1.02 -20.63 19.50
N GLY A 498 -0.74 -19.80 20.51
CA GLY A 498 -0.20 -20.26 21.79
C GLY A 498 1.23 -20.80 21.70
N VAL A 499 2.07 -20.23 20.83
CA VAL A 499 3.45 -20.68 20.61
C VAL A 499 4.46 -19.52 20.68
N GLN A 500 5.72 -19.82 20.99
CA GLN A 500 6.77 -18.82 21.24
C GLN A 500 7.50 -18.34 19.99
N ASN A 501 7.97 -19.26 19.13
CA ASN A 501 8.72 -18.90 17.92
C ASN A 501 8.13 -19.62 16.71
N TYR A 502 7.29 -18.93 15.95
CA TYR A 502 6.58 -19.55 14.82
C TYR A 502 7.20 -19.13 13.49
N ALA A 503 8.04 -19.99 12.91
CA ALA A 503 8.72 -19.74 11.63
C ALA A 503 8.10 -20.59 10.51
N TRP A 504 7.57 -19.98 9.47
CA TRP A 504 7.01 -20.70 8.32
C TRP A 504 8.09 -21.48 7.55
N SER A 505 7.95 -22.80 7.48
CA SER A 505 8.98 -23.71 6.96
C SER A 505 8.38 -24.99 6.34
N THR A 506 7.06 -25.08 6.24
CA THR A 506 6.35 -26.30 5.83
C THR A 506 5.77 -26.23 4.42
N SER A 507 6.07 -25.17 3.64
CA SER A 507 5.64 -25.09 2.23
C SER A 507 6.66 -24.44 1.27
N PRO A 508 7.91 -24.95 1.21
CA PRO A 508 8.98 -24.33 0.44
C PRO A 508 8.83 -24.41 -1.09
N LEU A 509 7.94 -25.25 -1.64
CA LEU A 509 7.67 -25.27 -3.08
C LEU A 509 6.82 -24.10 -3.55
N ARG A 510 6.06 -23.50 -2.63
CA ARG A 510 5.04 -22.48 -2.94
C ARG A 510 5.16 -21.19 -2.12
N ARG A 511 6.05 -21.11 -1.14
CA ARG A 511 6.35 -19.89 -0.38
C ARG A 511 7.85 -19.67 -0.26
N PHE A 512 8.30 -18.50 -0.68
CA PHE A 512 9.71 -18.11 -0.62
C PHE A 512 10.19 -17.97 0.82
N SER A 513 9.35 -17.50 1.74
CA SER A 513 9.68 -17.44 3.17
C SER A 513 10.02 -18.81 3.75
N ASP A 514 9.27 -19.86 3.37
CA ASP A 514 9.56 -21.24 3.76
C ASP A 514 10.84 -21.77 3.10
N LEU A 515 11.07 -21.49 1.81
CA LEU A 515 12.32 -21.82 1.11
C LEU A 515 13.53 -21.17 1.79
N LEU A 516 13.39 -19.91 2.18
CA LEU A 516 14.39 -19.12 2.87
C LEU A 516 14.71 -19.70 4.24
N ASN A 517 13.68 -19.96 5.04
CA ASN A 517 13.83 -20.57 6.36
C ASN A 517 14.44 -21.97 6.26
N GLN A 518 14.13 -22.71 5.19
CA GLN A 518 14.76 -23.99 4.92
C GLN A 518 16.28 -23.85 4.66
N TRP A 519 16.75 -22.81 3.97
CA TRP A 519 18.20 -22.55 3.87
C TRP A 519 18.86 -22.33 5.23
N GLN A 520 18.20 -21.58 6.12
CA GLN A 520 18.72 -21.35 7.47
C GLN A 520 18.72 -22.64 8.29
N MET A 521 17.66 -23.44 8.20
CA MET A 521 17.58 -24.72 8.90
C MET A 521 18.64 -25.72 8.40
N LEU A 522 18.93 -25.74 7.09
CA LEU A 522 20.05 -26.51 6.55
C LEU A 522 21.40 -26.04 7.09
N ALA A 523 21.54 -24.76 7.44
CA ALA A 523 22.72 -24.26 8.12
C ALA A 523 22.79 -24.68 9.59
N VAL A 524 21.66 -24.69 10.31
CA VAL A 524 21.56 -25.25 11.68
C VAL A 524 22.01 -26.73 11.70
N LEU A 525 21.65 -27.49 10.67
CA LEU A 525 22.03 -28.90 10.53
C LEU A 525 23.45 -29.12 10.00
N GLY A 526 24.19 -28.06 9.68
CA GLY A 526 25.57 -28.15 9.18
C GLY A 526 25.69 -28.61 7.72
N HIS A 527 24.60 -28.61 6.95
CA HIS A 527 24.61 -28.94 5.52
C HIS A 527 25.05 -27.76 4.63
N ARG A 528 25.03 -26.53 5.15
CA ARG A 528 25.52 -25.33 4.45
C ARG A 528 25.93 -24.23 5.44
N GLN A 529 26.54 -23.17 4.91
CA GLN A 529 26.72 -21.92 5.68
C GLN A 529 25.40 -21.16 5.79
N PRO A 530 25.14 -20.43 6.90
CA PRO A 530 23.98 -19.55 7.03
C PRO A 530 23.96 -18.52 5.90
N VAL A 531 22.78 -18.31 5.31
CA VAL A 531 22.59 -17.33 4.22
C VAL A 531 22.56 -15.91 4.76
N TYR A 532 22.01 -15.72 5.96
CA TYR A 532 21.81 -14.42 6.61
C TYR A 532 22.35 -14.46 8.05
N ARG A 533 22.99 -13.39 8.52
CA ARG A 533 23.58 -13.26 9.88
C ARG A 533 23.21 -11.93 10.57
N GLY A 534 22.51 -12.01 11.70
CA GLY A 534 22.44 -10.95 12.74
C GLY A 534 21.62 -9.69 12.44
N ASN A 535 21.88 -8.96 11.35
CA ASN A 535 21.13 -7.75 10.98
C ASN A 535 21.36 -7.35 9.51
N GLU A 536 20.94 -8.21 8.59
CA GLU A 536 21.14 -7.99 7.16
C GLU A 536 19.90 -7.30 6.58
N ALA A 537 20.07 -6.05 6.13
CA ALA A 537 19.05 -5.25 5.44
C ALA A 537 18.40 -6.04 4.28
N ASP A 538 19.15 -6.95 3.65
CA ASP A 538 18.69 -7.82 2.57
C ASP A 538 17.60 -8.79 3.00
N LEU A 539 17.67 -9.34 4.22
CA LEU A 539 16.60 -10.20 4.76
C LEU A 539 15.36 -9.37 5.04
N PHE A 540 15.51 -8.17 5.62
CA PHE A 540 14.39 -7.28 5.87
C PHE A 540 13.70 -6.85 4.56
N SER A 541 14.49 -6.52 3.54
CA SER A 541 13.98 -6.23 2.20
C SER A 541 13.24 -7.42 1.60
N SER A 542 13.80 -8.63 1.74
CA SER A 542 13.16 -9.87 1.25
C SER A 542 11.83 -10.17 1.96
N VAL A 543 11.75 -9.95 3.29
CA VAL A 543 10.52 -10.11 4.07
C VAL A 543 9.48 -9.07 3.68
N SER A 544 9.89 -7.81 3.51
CA SER A 544 8.98 -6.73 3.12
C SER A 544 8.40 -6.96 1.71
N GLN A 545 9.25 -7.36 0.76
CA GLN A 545 8.83 -7.72 -0.60
C GLN A 545 7.88 -8.92 -0.60
N PHE A 546 8.17 -9.94 0.22
CA PHE A 546 7.29 -11.08 0.41
C PHE A 546 5.92 -10.65 0.94
N ASP A 547 5.88 -9.85 2.02
CA ASP A 547 4.63 -9.38 2.63
C ASP A 547 3.79 -8.56 1.64
N GLU A 548 4.41 -7.66 0.87
CA GLU A 548 3.71 -6.86 -0.13
C GLU A 548 3.12 -7.73 -1.25
N ALA A 549 3.91 -8.62 -1.84
CA ALA A 549 3.45 -9.52 -2.89
C ALA A 549 2.36 -10.47 -2.39
N TYR A 550 2.56 -11.05 -1.21
CA TYR A 550 1.61 -11.99 -0.59
C TYR A 550 0.25 -11.35 -0.31
N ASN A 551 0.23 -10.09 0.15
CA ASN A 551 -1.01 -9.34 0.34
C ASN A 551 -1.72 -9.05 -0.98
N HIS A 552 -0.99 -8.59 -2.01
CA HIS A 552 -1.58 -8.38 -3.34
C HIS A 552 -2.18 -9.68 -3.93
N TYR A 553 -1.55 -10.82 -3.68
CA TYR A 553 -2.04 -12.12 -4.15
C TYR A 553 -3.30 -12.54 -3.39
N ALA A 554 -3.35 -12.31 -2.07
CA ALA A 554 -4.54 -12.55 -1.27
C ALA A 554 -5.72 -11.66 -1.70
N ASP A 555 -5.48 -10.38 -1.98
CA ASP A 555 -6.50 -9.46 -2.48
C ASP A 555 -7.05 -9.92 -3.85
N PHE A 556 -6.18 -10.40 -4.73
CA PHE A 556 -6.59 -10.96 -6.02
C PHE A 556 -7.36 -12.27 -5.86
N GLN A 557 -6.94 -13.15 -4.95
CA GLN A 557 -7.67 -14.36 -4.64
C GLN A 557 -9.09 -14.02 -4.16
N GLN A 558 -9.24 -13.09 -3.21
CA GLN A 558 -10.55 -12.65 -2.72
C GLN A 558 -11.41 -12.01 -3.82
N THR A 559 -10.79 -11.24 -4.72
CA THR A 559 -11.43 -10.66 -5.92
C THR A 559 -12.02 -11.77 -6.80
N MET A 560 -11.24 -12.82 -7.07
CA MET A 560 -11.67 -13.95 -7.90
C MET A 560 -12.71 -14.82 -7.20
N GLU A 561 -12.55 -15.10 -5.90
CA GLU A 561 -13.55 -15.79 -5.10
C GLU A 561 -14.89 -15.05 -5.10
N SER A 562 -14.87 -13.72 -4.96
CA SER A 562 -16.08 -12.88 -5.04
C SER A 562 -16.72 -12.95 -6.43
N TYR A 563 -15.93 -12.82 -7.50
CA TYR A 563 -16.40 -12.95 -8.87
C TYR A 563 -17.10 -14.30 -9.10
N TRP A 564 -16.44 -15.41 -8.77
CA TRP A 564 -16.97 -16.75 -9.00
C TRP A 564 -18.13 -17.08 -8.08
N ALA A 565 -18.17 -16.54 -6.86
CA ALA A 565 -19.29 -16.71 -5.94
C ALA A 565 -20.56 -16.00 -6.44
N GLN A 566 -20.45 -14.80 -7.02
CA GLN A 566 -21.60 -14.10 -7.63
C GLN A 566 -22.16 -14.89 -8.82
N ARG A 567 -21.27 -15.44 -9.65
CA ARG A 567 -21.63 -16.27 -10.80
C ARG A 567 -22.24 -17.61 -10.39
N TRP A 568 -21.67 -18.25 -9.38
CA TRP A 568 -22.20 -19.47 -8.77
C TRP A 568 -23.61 -19.24 -8.22
N LEU A 569 -23.83 -18.12 -7.50
CA LEU A 569 -25.13 -17.76 -6.96
C LEU A 569 -26.19 -17.59 -8.07
N ALA A 570 -25.84 -16.91 -9.17
CA ALA A 570 -26.72 -16.77 -10.33
C ALA A 570 -27.14 -18.13 -10.92
N ILE A 571 -26.16 -19.01 -11.12
CA ILE A 571 -26.40 -20.36 -11.67
C ILE A 571 -27.25 -21.19 -10.72
N ALA A 572 -26.97 -21.13 -9.42
CA ALA A 572 -27.70 -21.89 -8.39
C ALA A 572 -29.20 -21.55 -8.34
N HIS A 573 -29.56 -20.33 -8.75
CA HIS A 573 -30.94 -19.87 -8.85
C HIS A 573 -31.49 -19.84 -10.29
N GLY A 574 -30.78 -20.42 -11.25
CA GLY A 574 -31.27 -20.60 -12.63
C GLY A 574 -31.29 -19.34 -13.49
N LEU A 575 -30.46 -18.34 -13.20
CA LEU A 575 -30.30 -17.17 -14.07
C LEU A 575 -29.55 -17.53 -15.35
N GLU A 576 -30.07 -17.11 -16.52
CA GLU A 576 -29.42 -17.31 -17.82
C GLU A 576 -28.15 -16.48 -17.98
N ASN A 577 -28.17 -15.23 -17.50
CA ASN A 577 -26.98 -14.37 -17.42
C ASN A 577 -26.38 -14.46 -16.02
N ASN A 578 -25.09 -14.81 -15.96
CA ASN A 578 -24.36 -15.04 -14.72
C ASN A 578 -23.10 -14.15 -14.58
N GLU A 579 -22.91 -13.20 -15.50
CA GLU A 579 -21.78 -12.25 -15.46
C GLU A 579 -22.14 -10.99 -14.69
N SER A 580 -23.29 -10.35 -14.98
CA SER A 580 -23.83 -9.26 -14.18
C SER A 580 -25.34 -9.25 -14.39
N TRP A 581 -26.08 -9.25 -13.30
CA TRP A 581 -27.48 -9.67 -13.34
C TRP A 581 -28.33 -8.92 -12.33
N ILE A 582 -29.61 -8.78 -12.68
CA ILE A 582 -30.67 -8.27 -11.83
C ILE A 582 -31.69 -9.39 -11.66
N ALA A 583 -32.12 -9.64 -10.43
CA ALA A 583 -32.98 -10.76 -10.05
C ALA A 583 -34.39 -10.73 -10.67
N SER A 584 -34.76 -9.66 -11.38
CA SER A 584 -36.13 -9.36 -11.86
C SER A 584 -36.69 -10.33 -12.92
N GLY A 585 -36.08 -11.49 -13.14
CA GLY A 585 -36.52 -12.53 -14.08
C GLY A 585 -36.61 -13.96 -13.53
N ALA A 586 -36.23 -14.21 -12.26
CA ALA A 586 -36.03 -15.58 -11.73
C ALA A 586 -37.30 -16.32 -11.24
N GLY A 587 -38.51 -15.83 -11.55
CA GLY A 587 -39.76 -16.46 -11.06
C GLY A 587 -40.05 -16.27 -9.55
N GLY A 588 -39.19 -15.52 -8.83
CA GLY A 588 -39.32 -15.17 -7.41
C GLY A 588 -38.08 -14.40 -6.90
N PRO A 589 -38.07 -13.89 -5.66
CA PRO A 589 -36.88 -13.26 -5.08
C PRO A 589 -35.78 -14.30 -4.78
N LEU A 590 -34.52 -13.95 -5.08
CA LEU A 590 -33.35 -14.80 -4.80
C LEU A 590 -33.04 -14.79 -3.30
N ARG A 591 -33.54 -15.77 -2.56
CA ARG A 591 -33.37 -15.83 -1.10
C ARG A 591 -32.10 -16.57 -0.69
N GLU A 592 -31.31 -15.94 0.18
CA GLU A 592 -30.13 -16.56 0.79
C GLU A 592 -30.08 -16.30 2.30
N PRO A 593 -29.72 -17.32 3.12
CA PRO A 593 -29.42 -17.12 4.51
C PRO A 593 -28.06 -16.44 4.69
N ALA A 594 -27.97 -15.55 5.67
CA ALA A 594 -26.77 -14.77 5.98
C ALA A 594 -26.58 -14.60 7.49
N ILE A 595 -25.34 -14.31 7.89
CA ILE A 595 -24.96 -13.99 9.27
C ILE A 595 -24.63 -12.51 9.36
N THR A 596 -25.20 -11.83 10.35
CA THR A 596 -24.89 -10.43 10.66
C THR A 596 -23.44 -10.30 11.12
N LEU A 597 -22.74 -9.28 10.62
CA LEU A 597 -21.36 -8.95 11.00
C LEU A 597 -21.35 -7.68 11.83
N ARG A 598 -20.27 -7.50 12.60
CA ARG A 598 -19.96 -6.21 13.23
C ARG A 598 -19.86 -5.10 12.17
N GLY A 599 -20.42 -3.92 12.47
CA GLY A 599 -20.47 -2.79 11.53
C GLY A 599 -21.60 -2.83 10.51
N GLY A 600 -22.60 -3.71 10.70
CA GLY A 600 -23.85 -3.71 9.91
C GLY A 600 -23.77 -4.42 8.55
N GLY A 601 -22.74 -5.23 8.32
CA GLY A 601 -22.63 -6.09 7.13
C GLY A 601 -23.34 -7.44 7.31
N PHE A 602 -23.53 -8.16 6.21
CA PHE A 602 -24.12 -9.50 6.19
C PHE A 602 -23.25 -10.42 5.34
N ARG A 603 -22.86 -11.58 5.88
CA ARG A 603 -22.11 -12.61 5.15
C ARG A 603 -23.03 -13.76 4.78
N LEU A 604 -23.09 -14.13 3.51
CA LEU A 604 -23.90 -15.28 3.09
C LEU A 604 -23.38 -16.59 3.70
N ARG A 605 -24.29 -17.53 3.99
CA ARG A 605 -23.96 -18.85 4.53
C ARG A 605 -23.33 -19.78 3.49
N ARG A 606 -23.84 -19.73 2.26
CA ARG A 606 -23.53 -20.69 1.19
C ARG A 606 -22.45 -20.21 0.22
N ALA A 607 -21.98 -18.97 0.40
CA ALA A 607 -20.95 -18.36 -0.42
C ALA A 607 -20.17 -17.33 0.41
N PRO A 608 -18.88 -17.11 0.16
CA PRO A 608 -18.07 -16.13 0.88
C PRO A 608 -18.33 -14.70 0.38
N LEU A 609 -19.60 -14.31 0.23
CA LEU A 609 -20.01 -12.97 -0.18
C LEU A 609 -20.47 -12.16 1.02
N ILE A 610 -20.06 -10.90 1.06
CA ILE A 610 -20.50 -9.93 2.06
C ILE A 610 -21.30 -8.84 1.34
N CYS A 611 -22.44 -8.47 1.88
CA CYS A 611 -23.26 -7.36 1.42
C CYS A 611 -23.69 -6.45 2.57
N ARG A 612 -24.24 -5.28 2.23
CA ARG A 612 -24.89 -4.36 3.17
C ARG A 612 -26.34 -4.19 2.75
N CYS A 613 -27.22 -4.09 3.74
CA CYS A 613 -28.65 -3.86 3.55
C CYS A 613 -29.00 -2.55 4.25
N ALA A 614 -29.27 -1.50 3.47
CA ALA A 614 -29.59 -0.18 4.03
C ALA A 614 -30.92 -0.15 4.79
N ASP A 615 -31.80 -1.10 4.48
CA ASP A 615 -33.14 -1.28 5.05
C ASP A 615 -33.16 -2.24 6.25
N ALA A 616 -32.02 -2.83 6.62
CA ALA A 616 -31.95 -3.74 7.75
C ALA A 616 -32.11 -3.00 9.09
N PRO A 617 -32.86 -3.57 10.06
CA PRO A 617 -32.87 -3.06 11.42
C PRO A 617 -31.49 -3.22 12.07
N GLU A 618 -31.27 -2.54 13.21
CA GLU A 618 -30.08 -2.77 14.02
C GLU A 618 -30.16 -4.18 14.63
N LEU A 619 -29.20 -5.03 14.27
CA LEU A 619 -29.16 -6.43 14.65
C LEU A 619 -27.85 -6.74 15.37
N THR A 620 -27.94 -7.60 16.38
CA THR A 620 -26.76 -8.14 17.06
C THR A 620 -25.89 -8.91 16.06
N PRO A 621 -24.56 -8.72 16.05
CA PRO A 621 -23.64 -9.55 15.27
C PRO A 621 -23.77 -11.05 15.60
N GLY A 622 -23.52 -11.91 14.62
CA GLY A 622 -23.60 -13.37 14.74
C GLY A 622 -25.01 -13.97 14.59
N VAL A 623 -26.05 -13.15 14.43
CA VAL A 623 -27.46 -13.57 14.25
C VAL A 623 -27.70 -14.01 12.81
N GLU A 624 -28.48 -15.07 12.64
CA GLU A 624 -28.84 -15.55 11.31
C GLU A 624 -30.10 -14.87 10.77
N VAL A 625 -30.03 -14.42 9.52
CA VAL A 625 -31.07 -13.68 8.83
C VAL A 625 -31.32 -14.24 7.43
N GLU A 626 -32.45 -13.87 6.85
CA GLU A 626 -32.79 -14.14 5.46
C GLU A 626 -32.70 -12.82 4.66
N LEU A 627 -32.03 -12.88 3.51
CA LEU A 627 -31.88 -11.76 2.58
C LEU A 627 -32.45 -12.10 1.21
N ASP A 628 -33.05 -11.11 0.56
CA ASP A 628 -33.34 -11.16 -0.87
C ASP A 628 -32.16 -10.51 -1.62
N ILE A 629 -31.51 -11.25 -2.51
CA ILE A 629 -30.44 -10.75 -3.37
C ILE A 629 -31.07 -10.14 -4.62
N LEU A 630 -30.84 -8.85 -4.84
CA LEU A 630 -31.52 -8.06 -5.87
C LEU A 630 -30.72 -7.97 -7.17
N ALA A 631 -29.41 -7.80 -7.05
CA ALA A 631 -28.52 -7.67 -8.20
C ALA A 631 -27.07 -7.96 -7.80
N ALA A 632 -26.27 -8.38 -8.77
CA ALA A 632 -24.82 -8.44 -8.65
C ALA A 632 -24.16 -7.82 -9.87
N ASP A 633 -23.06 -7.10 -9.64
CA ASP A 633 -22.21 -6.57 -10.70
C ASP A 633 -20.79 -7.11 -10.55
N ALA A 634 -20.38 -7.97 -11.47
CA ALA A 634 -19.07 -8.60 -11.41
C ALA A 634 -17.92 -7.68 -11.84
N LEU A 635 -18.17 -6.57 -12.54
CA LEU A 635 -17.14 -5.58 -12.84
C LEU A 635 -16.76 -4.79 -11.59
N GLU A 636 -17.76 -4.44 -10.77
CA GLU A 636 -17.59 -3.68 -9.53
C GLU A 636 -17.48 -4.58 -8.29
N LEU A 637 -17.71 -5.89 -8.45
CA LEU A 637 -17.80 -6.88 -7.37
C LEU A 637 -18.81 -6.48 -6.28
N SER A 638 -19.90 -5.84 -6.69
CA SER A 638 -20.94 -5.38 -5.77
C SER A 638 -22.11 -6.36 -5.72
N LEU A 639 -22.73 -6.47 -4.54
CA LEU A 639 -23.91 -7.28 -4.30
C LEU A 639 -24.98 -6.43 -3.61
N GLN A 640 -26.13 -6.27 -4.26
CA GLN A 640 -27.27 -5.56 -3.71
C GLN A 640 -28.23 -6.56 -3.08
N ALA A 641 -28.58 -6.31 -1.82
CA ALA A 641 -29.48 -7.16 -1.06
C ALA A 641 -30.49 -6.33 -0.28
N ARG A 642 -31.60 -6.98 0.08
CA ARG A 642 -32.67 -6.44 0.91
C ARG A 642 -32.88 -7.35 2.11
N PHE A 643 -33.09 -6.77 3.28
CA PHE A 643 -33.40 -7.56 4.48
C PHE A 643 -34.83 -8.12 4.40
N VAL A 644 -35.00 -9.38 4.82
CA VAL A 644 -36.32 -10.03 4.86
C VAL A 644 -36.76 -10.25 6.30
N GLN A 645 -36.05 -11.10 7.04
CA GLN A 645 -36.39 -11.46 8.42
C GLN A 645 -35.20 -12.04 9.18
N VAL A 646 -35.30 -12.08 10.51
CA VAL A 646 -34.38 -12.83 11.37
C VAL A 646 -34.80 -14.29 11.40
N LEU A 647 -33.87 -15.21 11.14
CA LEU A 647 -34.09 -16.66 11.18
C LEU A 647 -33.76 -17.25 12.55
N SER A 648 -32.69 -16.77 13.20
CA SER A 648 -32.28 -17.19 14.54
C SER A 648 -31.70 -16.01 15.32
N THR A 649 -32.22 -15.77 16.53
CA THR A 649 -31.72 -14.74 17.45
C THR A 649 -30.57 -15.21 18.32
N GLN A 650 -30.20 -16.49 18.28
CA GLN A 650 -29.01 -16.99 18.96
C GLN A 650 -27.79 -16.59 18.12
N PRO A 651 -26.89 -15.75 18.65
CA PRO A 651 -25.66 -15.43 17.95
C PRO A 651 -24.83 -16.71 17.82
N GLU A 652 -24.41 -17.03 16.61
CA GLU A 652 -23.27 -17.93 16.46
C GLU A 652 -22.05 -17.30 17.12
N ALA A 653 -21.22 -18.14 17.72
CA ALA A 653 -19.97 -17.69 18.31
C ALA A 653 -19.06 -17.12 17.19
N GLU A 654 -19.11 -15.81 16.96
CA GLU A 654 -18.12 -15.10 16.16
C GLU A 654 -16.75 -15.23 16.84
N GLU A 655 -15.72 -15.57 16.06
CA GLU A 655 -14.35 -15.60 16.55
C GLU A 655 -13.74 -14.19 16.64
N ASP A 656 -12.82 -14.02 17.59
CA ASP A 656 -11.62 -13.17 17.52
C ASP A 656 -11.72 -11.80 16.84
N SER A 657 -12.67 -11.02 17.33
CA SER A 657 -12.19 -9.83 18.01
C SER A 657 -12.22 -10.17 19.50
N MET A 658 -11.05 -10.24 20.16
CA MET A 658 -10.97 -9.64 21.49
C MET A 658 -11.71 -8.32 21.32
N MET A 659 -12.87 -8.12 21.99
CA MET A 659 -13.54 -6.81 21.89
C MET A 659 -12.44 -5.81 22.17
N LEU A 660 -12.03 -5.07 21.14
CA LEU A 660 -10.96 -4.11 21.32
C LEU A 660 -11.51 -3.18 22.38
N PRO A 661 -10.80 -2.98 23.49
CA PRO A 661 -11.33 -2.22 24.60
C PRO A 661 -11.90 -0.92 24.11
N ARG A 662 -13.08 -0.55 24.61
CA ARG A 662 -13.78 0.63 24.15
C ARG A 662 -13.19 1.91 24.74
N HIS A 663 -12.58 1.84 25.92
CA HIS A 663 -12.15 3.02 26.67
C HIS A 663 -10.62 3.24 26.65
N TYR A 664 -10.23 4.48 26.35
CA TYR A 664 -8.85 4.99 26.38
C TYR A 664 -8.81 6.39 26.99
N ALA A 665 -7.65 6.82 27.47
CA ALA A 665 -7.51 8.15 28.05
C ALA A 665 -6.16 8.78 27.83
N VAL A 666 -6.09 10.10 28.04
CA VAL A 666 -4.84 10.80 28.32
C VAL A 666 -4.79 11.13 29.82
N LEU A 667 -3.70 10.77 30.48
CA LEU A 667 -3.45 11.07 31.89
C LEU A 667 -2.42 12.22 32.01
N GLY A 668 -2.64 13.14 32.94
CA GLY A 668 -1.68 14.19 33.25
C GLY A 668 -2.16 15.19 34.30
N SER A 669 -1.34 16.19 34.60
CA SER A 669 -1.68 17.24 35.57
C SER A 669 -0.91 18.54 35.30
N PRO A 670 -1.56 19.62 34.84
CA PRO A 670 -2.99 19.75 34.50
C PRO A 670 -3.35 19.09 33.16
N ILE A 671 -4.55 18.51 33.05
CA ILE A 671 -4.98 17.78 31.83
C ILE A 671 -6.02 18.52 30.96
N ALA A 672 -6.69 19.54 31.50
CA ALA A 672 -7.87 20.15 30.89
C ALA A 672 -7.62 20.77 29.49
N HIS A 673 -6.38 21.12 29.18
CA HIS A 673 -5.99 21.72 27.90
C HIS A 673 -5.66 20.70 26.80
N SER A 674 -5.68 19.39 27.11
CA SER A 674 -5.32 18.36 26.14
C SER A 674 -6.29 18.32 24.96
N LYS A 675 -5.74 18.30 23.74
CA LYS A 675 -6.51 18.15 22.51
C LYS A 675 -6.65 16.68 22.06
N SER A 676 -5.99 15.75 22.75
CA SER A 676 -6.03 14.31 22.45
C SER A 676 -7.45 13.73 22.40
N PRO A 677 -8.41 14.11 23.28
CA PRO A 677 -9.78 13.60 23.18
C PRO A 677 -10.47 13.94 21.85
N VAL A 678 -10.29 15.17 21.35
CA VAL A 678 -10.84 15.59 20.06
C VAL A 678 -10.17 14.83 18.92
N ILE A 679 -8.84 14.71 18.95
CA ILE A 679 -8.06 13.99 17.94
C ILE A 679 -8.52 12.52 17.82
N HIS A 680 -8.58 11.80 18.94
CA HIS A 680 -8.94 10.37 18.93
C HIS A 680 -10.41 10.14 18.58
N ALA A 681 -11.31 11.06 18.92
CA ALA A 681 -12.70 10.99 18.47
C ALA A 681 -12.83 11.15 16.94
N MET A 682 -12.09 12.08 16.35
CA MET A 682 -12.05 12.25 14.89
C MET A 682 -11.45 11.03 14.19
N PHE A 683 -10.38 10.45 14.74
CA PHE A 683 -9.81 9.21 14.21
C PHE A 683 -10.80 8.04 14.29
N ALA A 684 -11.48 7.86 15.42
CA ALA A 684 -12.50 6.82 15.58
C ALA A 684 -13.61 6.94 14.54
N GLN A 685 -14.11 8.16 14.32
CA GLN A 685 -15.12 8.45 13.28
C GLN A 685 -14.58 8.16 11.87
N GLN A 686 -13.36 8.59 11.57
CA GLN A 686 -12.73 8.38 10.26
C GLN A 686 -12.54 6.89 9.93
N THR A 687 -12.18 6.07 10.92
CA THR A 687 -11.85 4.65 10.72
C THR A 687 -13.01 3.70 11.01
N GLY A 688 -14.16 4.20 11.49
CA GLY A 688 -15.31 3.37 11.87
C GLY A 688 -15.08 2.52 13.13
N GLU A 689 -14.17 2.94 14.00
CA GLU A 689 -13.80 2.22 15.22
C GLU A 689 -14.68 2.66 16.40
N ASP A 690 -15.21 1.71 17.18
CA ASP A 690 -15.89 2.00 18.45
C ASP A 690 -14.85 2.25 19.56
N LEU A 691 -14.57 3.53 19.81
CA LEU A 691 -13.56 4.02 20.75
C LEU A 691 -14.06 5.29 21.47
N GLU A 692 -14.04 5.25 22.80
CA GLU A 692 -14.24 6.39 23.69
C GLU A 692 -12.92 6.85 24.27
N TYR A 693 -12.63 8.15 24.17
CA TYR A 693 -11.39 8.74 24.64
C TYR A 693 -11.64 9.91 25.61
N GLN A 694 -11.04 9.87 26.79
CA GLN A 694 -11.21 10.93 27.80
C GLN A 694 -9.90 11.49 28.38
N ALA A 695 -10.00 12.64 29.03
CA ALA A 695 -8.90 13.25 29.77
C ALA A 695 -9.08 12.99 31.28
N ILE A 696 -8.08 12.40 31.93
CA ILE A 696 -8.13 12.06 33.36
C ILE A 696 -7.00 12.79 34.08
N GLN A 697 -7.36 13.54 35.12
CA GLN A 697 -6.41 14.26 35.95
C GLN A 697 -5.71 13.27 36.89
N VAL A 698 -4.39 13.12 36.76
CA VAL A 698 -3.59 12.18 37.56
C VAL A 698 -2.26 12.83 37.92
N VAL A 699 -1.91 12.84 39.21
CA VAL A 699 -0.60 13.29 39.69
C VAL A 699 0.39 12.12 39.78
N PRO A 700 1.72 12.34 39.71
CA PRO A 700 2.71 11.26 39.69
C PRO A 700 2.57 10.21 40.80
N ALA A 701 2.20 10.62 42.01
CA ALA A 701 2.05 9.73 43.16
C ALA A 701 0.90 8.72 43.02
N GLU A 702 -0.10 9.02 42.18
CA GLU A 702 -1.30 8.22 41.97
C GLU A 702 -1.23 7.36 40.71
N LEU A 703 -0.19 7.54 39.88
CA LEU A 703 -0.07 6.95 38.56
C LEU A 703 -0.17 5.42 38.56
N ALA A 704 0.53 4.75 39.48
CA ALA A 704 0.53 3.29 39.56
C ALA A 704 -0.87 2.74 39.90
N ALA A 705 -1.50 3.29 40.94
CA ALA A 705 -2.83 2.89 41.38
C ALA A 705 -3.88 3.15 40.29
N GLU A 706 -3.77 4.25 39.56
CA GLU A 706 -4.69 4.56 38.47
C GLU A 706 -4.52 3.62 37.28
N ILE A 707 -3.28 3.26 36.90
CA ILE A 707 -3.04 2.28 35.82
C ILE A 707 -3.63 0.91 36.21
N GLU A 708 -3.42 0.45 37.44
CA GLU A 708 -4.02 -0.78 37.95
C GLU A 708 -5.55 -0.74 37.90
N ARG A 709 -6.15 0.39 38.32
CA ARG A 709 -7.60 0.60 38.26
C ARG A 709 -8.13 0.54 36.82
N LEU A 710 -7.44 1.15 35.87
CA LEU A 710 -7.86 1.16 34.45
C LEU A 710 -7.77 -0.25 33.85
N ILE A 711 -6.69 -0.98 34.11
CA ILE A 711 -6.53 -2.38 33.70
C ILE A 711 -7.67 -3.25 34.27
N ALA A 712 -7.96 -3.13 35.57
CA ALA A 712 -9.01 -3.89 36.23
C ALA A 712 -10.42 -3.61 35.65
N ASN A 713 -10.62 -2.43 35.06
CA ASN A 713 -11.88 -2.04 34.42
C ASN A 713 -11.91 -2.32 32.90
N GLY A 714 -10.92 -3.05 32.36
CA GLY A 714 -10.91 -3.46 30.95
C GLY A 714 -10.61 -2.34 29.96
N TRP A 715 -9.83 -1.34 30.35
CA TRP A 715 -9.37 -0.27 29.45
C TRP A 715 -8.31 -0.78 28.47
N GLY A 716 -8.18 -0.15 27.30
CA GLY A 716 -7.24 -0.60 26.26
C GLY A 716 -5.88 0.07 26.25
N GLY A 717 -5.75 1.20 26.91
CA GLY A 717 -4.50 1.94 26.97
C GLY A 717 -4.70 3.39 27.34
N VAL A 718 -3.58 4.08 27.56
CA VAL A 718 -3.57 5.50 27.87
C VAL A 718 -2.40 6.21 27.22
N ASN A 719 -2.59 7.46 26.80
CA ASN A 719 -1.47 8.37 26.64
C ASN A 719 -1.12 9.04 27.98
N LEU A 720 0.12 9.46 28.10
CA LEU A 720 0.65 10.13 29.28
C LEU A 720 1.26 11.46 28.85
N THR A 721 0.84 12.54 29.49
CA THR A 721 1.40 13.88 29.27
C THR A 721 2.12 14.37 30.53
N VAL A 722 2.65 15.59 30.47
CA VAL A 722 3.38 16.21 31.59
C VAL A 722 2.54 16.13 32.88
N PRO A 723 3.13 15.75 34.03
CA PRO A 723 4.54 15.36 34.29
C PRO A 723 4.78 13.83 34.35
N LEU A 724 3.92 13.01 33.75
CA LEU A 724 3.87 11.56 34.02
C LEU A 724 4.86 10.70 33.23
N LYS A 725 5.44 11.21 32.13
CA LYS A 725 6.21 10.38 31.17
C LYS A 725 7.43 9.67 31.78
N GLU A 726 8.20 10.36 32.63
CA GLU A 726 9.36 9.79 33.32
C GLU A 726 8.93 8.83 34.44
N HIS A 727 7.86 9.15 35.16
CA HIS A 727 7.29 8.31 36.21
C HIS A 727 6.74 6.99 35.65
N ALA A 728 6.09 7.04 34.49
CA ALA A 728 5.62 5.86 33.80
C ALA A 728 6.75 4.97 33.29
N PHE A 729 7.85 5.56 32.83
CA PHE A 729 9.05 4.78 32.48
C PHE A 729 9.65 4.09 33.70
N ALA A 730 9.79 4.80 34.82
CA ALA A 730 10.26 4.20 36.07
C ALA A 730 9.33 3.07 36.56
N LEU A 731 8.01 3.28 36.46
CA LEU A 731 7.01 2.26 36.78
C LEU A 731 7.12 1.04 35.86
N ALA A 732 7.24 1.25 34.55
CA ALA A 732 7.40 0.17 33.57
C ALA A 732 8.64 -0.69 33.87
N ARG A 733 9.75 -0.05 34.27
CA ARG A 733 10.98 -0.75 34.69
C ARG A 733 10.81 -1.52 36.00
N ALA A 734 10.11 -0.95 36.96
CA ALA A 734 9.89 -1.57 38.28
C ALA A 734 8.89 -2.75 38.21
N ALA A 735 7.91 -2.65 37.32
CA ALA A 735 6.85 -3.64 37.13
C ALA A 735 7.14 -4.66 36.00
N ASP A 736 8.36 -4.64 35.44
CA ASP A 736 8.83 -5.53 34.37
C ASP A 736 7.91 -5.58 33.14
N TRP A 737 7.41 -4.40 32.74
CA TRP A 737 6.58 -4.25 31.54
C TRP A 737 7.41 -4.41 30.26
N GLU A 738 6.74 -4.74 29.16
CA GLU A 738 7.38 -4.70 27.83
C GLU A 738 7.60 -3.23 27.44
N ILE A 739 8.86 -2.84 27.18
CA ILE A 739 9.22 -1.46 26.84
C ILE A 739 9.83 -1.42 25.45
N SER A 740 9.30 -0.58 24.57
CA SER A 740 9.82 -0.42 23.21
C SER A 740 11.24 0.17 23.19
N ALA A 741 11.99 -0.10 22.12
CA ALA A 741 13.33 0.48 21.92
C ALA A 741 13.32 2.02 21.93
N ARG A 742 12.28 2.64 21.37
CA ARG A 742 12.11 4.11 21.36
C ARG A 742 11.76 4.66 22.75
N ALA A 743 11.02 3.94 23.58
CA ALA A 743 10.78 4.33 24.97
C ALA A 743 12.01 4.14 25.87
N LEU A 744 12.78 3.06 25.67
CA LEU A 744 14.04 2.80 26.37
C LEU A 744 15.07 3.90 26.09
N SER A 745 15.28 4.24 24.83
CA SER A 745 16.22 5.30 24.44
C SER A 745 15.79 6.68 24.94
N ALA A 746 14.48 6.97 24.91
CA ALA A 746 13.92 8.21 25.45
C ALA A 746 13.97 8.30 26.99
N CYS A 747 14.02 7.16 27.70
CA CYS A 747 13.77 7.06 29.14
C CYS A 747 12.45 7.72 29.58
N ALA A 748 11.44 7.65 28.71
CA ALA A 748 10.15 8.29 28.89
C ALA A 748 9.09 7.49 28.13
N VAL A 749 7.91 7.33 28.74
CA VAL A 749 6.77 6.62 28.17
C VAL A 749 5.61 7.60 28.03
N ASN A 750 5.11 7.83 26.82
CA ASN A 750 3.95 8.68 26.55
C ASN A 750 2.70 7.87 26.13
N THR A 751 2.85 6.56 25.92
CA THR A 751 1.78 5.68 25.42
C THR A 751 1.89 4.33 26.11
N LEU A 752 0.80 3.92 26.75
CA LEU A 752 0.62 2.60 27.32
C LEU A 752 -0.49 1.88 26.56
N ARG A 753 -0.30 0.59 26.36
CA ARG A 753 -1.30 -0.32 25.80
C ARG A 753 -1.51 -1.46 26.78
N PHE A 754 -2.76 -1.79 27.04
CA PHE A 754 -3.15 -2.79 28.03
C PHE A 754 -3.66 -4.04 27.31
N ASP A 755 -2.99 -5.17 27.59
CA ASP A 755 -3.21 -6.47 26.97
C ASP A 755 -3.67 -7.43 28.09
N GLY A 756 -4.87 -7.22 28.61
CA GLY A 756 -5.32 -7.85 29.85
C GLY A 756 -4.48 -7.32 31.03
N HIS A 757 -3.71 -8.18 31.68
CA HIS A 757 -2.80 -7.79 32.77
C HIS A 757 -1.40 -7.37 32.29
N GLN A 758 -1.07 -7.58 31.02
CA GLN A 758 0.21 -7.15 30.45
C GLN A 758 0.13 -5.70 29.99
N VAL A 759 1.24 -4.97 30.12
CA VAL A 759 1.34 -3.57 29.70
C VAL A 759 2.51 -3.44 28.74
N PHE A 760 2.22 -2.90 27.56
CA PHE A 760 3.23 -2.46 26.60
C PHE A 760 3.43 -0.95 26.74
N ALA A 761 4.67 -0.55 26.96
CA ALA A 761 5.07 0.83 27.22
C ALA A 761 5.90 1.39 26.06
N ASP A 762 5.45 2.53 25.53
CA ASP A 762 5.98 3.10 24.31
C ASP A 762 6.11 4.64 24.36
N ASN A 763 6.89 5.18 23.43
CA ASN A 763 7.06 6.61 23.22
C ASN A 763 6.80 6.97 21.75
N THR A 764 5.63 7.55 21.48
CA THR A 764 5.17 7.97 20.15
C THR A 764 5.52 9.41 19.81
N ASP A 765 6.05 10.20 20.75
CA ASP A 765 6.38 11.62 20.52
C ASP A 765 7.37 11.76 19.35
N GLY A 766 8.47 10.99 19.39
CA GLY A 766 9.57 11.15 18.43
C GLY A 766 9.22 10.75 17.01
N ILE A 767 8.52 9.63 16.82
CA ILE A 767 8.04 9.24 15.49
C ILE A 767 6.99 10.22 14.96
N GLY A 768 6.17 10.80 15.87
CA GLY A 768 5.22 11.85 15.52
C GLY A 768 5.92 13.09 14.95
N LEU A 769 7.01 13.52 15.58
CA LEU A 769 7.81 14.65 15.10
C LEU A 769 8.46 14.36 13.73
N VAL A 770 9.06 13.17 13.58
CA VAL A 770 9.71 12.76 12.32
C VAL A 770 8.72 12.79 11.17
N ARG A 771 7.54 12.18 11.33
CA ARG A 771 6.51 12.18 10.28
C ARG A 771 6.01 13.56 9.94
N ASP A 772 5.81 14.42 10.93
CA ASP A 772 5.39 15.80 10.66
C ASP A 772 6.47 16.58 9.90
N CYS A 773 7.74 16.40 10.27
CA CYS A 773 8.87 17.00 9.55
C CYS A 773 8.96 16.48 8.10
N GLU A 774 8.81 15.18 7.87
CA GLU A 774 8.80 14.57 6.53
C GLU A 774 7.63 15.07 5.68
N ARG A 775 6.43 15.14 6.26
CA ARG A 775 5.23 15.73 5.64
C ARG A 775 5.49 17.19 5.23
N LEU A 776 6.11 17.99 6.11
CA LEU A 776 6.49 19.36 5.79
C LEU A 776 7.55 19.41 4.68
N LEU A 777 8.47 18.45 4.63
CA LEU A 777 9.63 18.49 3.75
C LEU A 777 9.41 17.89 2.36
N GLY A 778 8.37 17.09 2.15
CA GLY A 778 7.97 16.58 0.83
C GLY A 778 7.65 15.08 0.76
N GLY A 779 7.54 14.39 1.91
CA GLY A 779 7.21 12.96 1.99
C GLY A 779 8.22 12.16 2.80
N ALA A 780 7.96 10.86 2.95
CA ALA A 780 8.83 9.94 3.67
C ALA A 780 10.26 9.92 3.12
N GLY A 781 11.26 9.83 4.00
CA GLY A 781 12.68 9.87 3.63
C GLY A 781 13.24 11.27 3.39
N ALA A 782 12.45 12.34 3.54
CA ALA A 782 12.91 13.71 3.32
C ALA A 782 13.99 14.19 4.33
N LEU A 783 14.18 13.45 5.43
CA LEU A 783 15.21 13.66 6.44
C LEU A 783 16.52 12.89 6.18
N GLN A 784 16.55 12.00 5.19
CA GLN A 784 17.75 11.24 4.85
C GLN A 784 18.93 12.18 4.57
N ASP A 785 20.08 11.89 5.18
CA ASP A 785 21.32 12.68 5.06
C ASP A 785 21.17 14.15 5.50
N ALA A 786 20.13 14.51 6.26
CA ALA A 786 19.93 15.86 6.74
C ALA A 786 20.83 16.19 7.96
N SER A 787 21.23 17.45 8.08
CA SER A 787 21.82 18.00 9.29
C SER A 787 20.77 18.64 10.20
N VAL A 788 20.68 18.21 11.46
CA VAL A 788 19.63 18.61 12.40
C VAL A 788 20.22 19.37 13.60
N LEU A 789 19.61 20.48 13.97
CA LEU A 789 19.87 21.21 15.21
C LEU A 789 18.68 21.08 16.16
N VAL A 790 18.90 20.57 17.36
CA VAL A 790 17.89 20.51 18.43
C VAL A 790 18.26 21.47 19.54
N ILE A 791 17.35 22.38 19.87
CA ILE A 791 17.50 23.37 20.94
C ILE A 791 16.73 22.88 22.18
N GLY A 792 17.46 22.55 23.23
CA GLY A 792 16.93 22.01 24.49
C GLY A 792 17.35 20.57 24.73
N ALA A 793 17.52 20.17 25.98
CA ALA A 793 17.87 18.81 26.40
C ALA A 793 16.90 18.22 27.45
N GLY A 794 15.64 18.64 27.43
CA GLY A 794 14.58 18.12 28.31
C GLY A 794 13.96 16.81 27.79
N GLY A 795 12.94 16.29 28.48
CA GLY A 795 12.29 15.02 28.11
C GLY A 795 11.76 14.98 26.67
N ALA A 796 11.23 16.10 26.16
CA ALA A 796 10.80 16.21 24.75
C ALA A 796 11.97 16.06 23.77
N ALA A 797 13.12 16.67 24.07
CA ALA A 797 14.33 16.54 23.27
C ALA A 797 14.89 15.11 23.33
N GLN A 798 14.87 14.46 24.49
CA GLN A 798 15.30 13.06 24.63
C GLN A 798 14.45 12.11 23.79
N GLY A 799 13.14 12.32 23.74
CA GLY A 799 12.20 11.48 22.99
C GLY A 799 12.36 11.51 21.47
N ILE A 800 13.02 12.54 20.92
CA ILE A 800 13.13 12.73 19.46
C ILE A 800 14.48 12.29 18.90
N VAL A 801 15.55 12.17 19.71
CA VAL A 801 16.90 11.84 19.22
C VAL A 801 16.93 10.49 18.50
N GLY A 802 16.29 9.46 19.06
CA GLY A 802 16.27 8.11 18.49
C GLY A 802 15.54 8.05 17.15
N PRO A 803 14.27 8.48 17.08
CA PRO A 803 13.55 8.51 15.81
C PRO A 803 14.21 9.39 14.74
N LEU A 804 14.85 10.50 15.13
CA LEU A 804 15.65 11.30 14.18
C LEU A 804 16.83 10.50 13.62
N ARG A 805 17.56 9.76 14.47
CA ARG A 805 18.63 8.86 14.01
C ARG A 805 18.11 7.78 13.07
N GLU A 806 16.99 7.15 13.40
CA GLU A 806 16.34 6.12 12.58
C GLU A 806 15.88 6.65 11.21
N SER A 807 15.59 7.94 11.08
CA SER A 807 15.24 8.60 9.81
C SER A 807 16.42 8.84 8.85
N GLY A 808 17.63 8.38 9.22
CA GLY A 808 18.80 8.40 8.33
C GLY A 808 19.53 9.74 8.26
N ILE A 809 19.38 10.61 9.27
CA ILE A 809 20.09 11.90 9.34
C ILE A 809 21.62 11.71 9.35
N ARG A 810 22.33 12.69 8.79
CA ARG A 810 23.80 12.73 8.79
C ARG A 810 24.36 13.08 10.17
N SER A 811 23.78 14.08 10.81
CA SER A 811 24.29 14.62 12.08
C SER A 811 23.21 15.36 12.86
N LEU A 812 23.26 15.26 14.19
CA LEU A 812 22.44 15.99 15.15
C LEU A 812 23.35 16.82 16.08
N LEU A 813 23.13 18.13 16.13
CA LEU A 813 23.71 19.01 17.12
C LEU A 813 22.65 19.34 18.18
N LEU A 814 22.89 18.94 19.43
CA LEU A 814 22.03 19.22 20.58
C LEU A 814 22.60 20.39 21.39
N VAL A 815 21.88 21.51 21.45
CA VAL A 815 22.31 22.69 22.22
C VAL A 815 21.42 22.92 23.42
N ASN A 816 21.99 23.35 24.55
CA ASN A 816 21.20 23.63 25.75
C ASN A 816 21.86 24.70 26.63
N ARG A 817 21.03 25.49 27.35
CA ARG A 817 21.51 26.45 28.36
C ARG A 817 22.36 25.78 29.44
N ASN A 818 21.97 24.57 29.82
CA ASN A 818 22.77 23.72 30.69
C ASN A 818 23.48 22.66 29.82
N LEU A 819 24.73 22.92 29.47
CA LEU A 819 25.56 22.01 28.67
C LEU A 819 25.69 20.63 29.31
N GLN A 820 25.70 20.54 30.65
CA GLN A 820 25.79 19.25 31.35
C GLN A 820 24.59 18.35 31.04
N LYS A 821 23.37 18.89 30.98
CA LYS A 821 22.18 18.12 30.56
C LYS A 821 22.29 17.61 29.12
N ALA A 822 22.86 18.38 28.21
CA ALA A 822 23.07 17.91 26.84
C ALA A 822 24.12 16.79 26.79
N ARG A 823 25.21 16.92 27.56
CA ARG A 823 26.22 15.86 27.72
C ARG A 823 25.65 14.57 28.30
N GLU A 824 24.73 14.65 29.25
CA GLU A 824 24.04 13.48 29.80
C GLU A 824 23.22 12.74 28.72
N VAL A 825 22.54 13.47 27.84
CA VAL A 825 21.83 12.88 26.69
C VAL A 825 22.82 12.19 25.75
N ALA A 826 23.93 12.85 25.38
CA ALA A 826 24.94 12.26 24.51
C ALA A 826 25.63 11.03 25.13
N ALA A 827 25.99 11.08 26.42
CA ALA A 827 26.61 9.96 27.12
C ALA A 827 25.67 8.75 27.19
N ARG A 828 24.36 8.98 27.37
CA ARG A 828 23.35 7.92 27.30
C ARG A 828 23.33 7.28 25.92
N TRP A 829 23.30 8.07 24.85
CA TRP A 829 23.32 7.54 23.49
C TRP A 829 24.61 6.78 23.18
N GLN A 830 25.76 7.26 23.63
CA GLN A 830 27.03 6.54 23.51
C GLN A 830 27.03 5.18 24.22
N SER A 831 26.27 5.04 25.32
CA SER A 831 26.11 3.74 26.00
C SER A 831 25.18 2.77 25.28
N LEU A 832 24.26 3.28 24.45
CA LEU A 832 23.29 2.49 23.68
C LEU A 832 23.80 2.16 22.26
N ASP A 833 24.55 3.08 21.66
CA ASP A 833 25.10 3.04 20.31
C ASP A 833 26.53 3.58 20.32
N ALA A 834 27.52 2.71 20.11
CA ALA A 834 28.93 3.10 20.08
C ALA A 834 29.26 4.09 18.95
N THR A 835 28.44 4.16 17.90
CA THR A 835 28.61 5.10 16.77
C THR A 835 28.00 6.48 17.07
N ALA A 836 27.34 6.67 18.23
CA ALA A 836 26.72 7.94 18.59
C ALA A 836 27.68 9.14 18.52
N ALA A 837 28.98 8.93 18.79
CA ALA A 837 29.98 9.98 18.69
C ALA A 837 30.16 10.54 17.26
N ASP A 838 29.82 9.76 16.23
CA ASP A 838 29.99 10.13 14.82
C ASP A 838 28.86 11.04 14.32
N TRP A 839 27.67 10.96 14.94
CA TRP A 839 26.48 11.65 14.46
C TRP A 839 25.81 12.55 15.51
N LEU A 840 26.07 12.38 16.81
CA LEU A 840 25.49 13.22 17.88
C LEU A 840 26.56 14.08 18.55
N SER A 841 26.42 15.40 18.42
CA SER A 841 27.28 16.39 19.07
C SER A 841 26.48 17.27 20.03
N VAL A 842 27.16 17.84 21.03
CA VAL A 842 26.54 18.73 22.03
C VAL A 842 27.28 20.05 22.14
N ALA A 843 26.55 21.15 22.36
CA ALA A 843 27.14 22.47 22.53
C ALA A 843 26.33 23.38 23.49
N PRO A 844 26.98 24.41 24.08
CA PRO A 844 26.27 25.43 24.86
C PRO A 844 25.33 26.25 23.96
N LEU A 845 24.19 26.71 24.51
CA LEU A 845 23.21 27.50 23.74
C LEU A 845 23.82 28.79 23.18
N GLU A 846 24.78 29.37 23.90
CA GLU A 846 25.49 30.60 23.55
C GLU A 846 26.21 30.50 22.20
N LEU A 847 26.53 29.28 21.73
CA LEU A 847 27.08 29.05 20.39
C LEU A 847 26.15 29.58 19.29
N LEU A 848 24.83 29.58 19.52
CA LEU A 848 23.85 30.05 18.53
C LEU A 848 23.85 31.58 18.38
N ALA A 849 24.45 32.35 19.29
CA ALA A 849 24.47 33.80 19.22
C ALA A 849 25.49 34.35 18.21
N GLU A 850 26.44 33.51 17.77
CA GLU A 850 27.50 33.87 16.84
C GLU A 850 27.13 33.56 15.38
N PRO A 851 27.72 34.26 14.39
CA PRO A 851 27.51 33.95 12.98
C PRO A 851 27.95 32.52 12.61
N TRP A 852 27.10 31.80 11.89
CA TRP A 852 27.34 30.43 11.44
C TRP A 852 28.11 30.45 10.11
N THR A 853 29.36 30.00 10.12
CA THR A 853 30.29 30.13 8.98
C THR A 853 30.36 28.89 8.08
N SER A 854 29.92 27.72 8.58
CA SER A 854 29.81 26.46 7.83
C SER A 854 28.44 26.30 7.14
N ALA A 855 28.22 25.20 6.42
CA ALA A 855 26.87 24.83 6.00
C ALA A 855 25.98 24.67 7.27
N GLY A 856 25.04 25.59 7.47
CA GLY A 856 24.12 25.59 8.61
C GLY A 856 23.16 24.40 8.63
N PRO A 857 22.44 24.17 9.74
CA PRO A 857 21.51 23.05 9.86
C PRO A 857 20.37 23.16 8.86
N GLU A 858 19.96 22.01 8.30
CA GLU A 858 18.85 21.91 7.35
C GLU A 858 17.50 21.80 8.05
N LEU A 859 17.46 21.25 9.27
CA LEU A 859 16.29 21.19 10.14
C LEU A 859 16.65 21.77 11.51
N VAL A 860 15.86 22.73 12.01
CA VAL A 860 16.03 23.30 13.35
C VAL A 860 14.79 23.03 14.19
N ILE A 861 14.96 22.39 15.34
CA ILE A 861 13.87 22.02 16.24
C ILE A 861 14.05 22.74 17.58
N ASN A 862 13.08 23.57 17.96
CA ASN A 862 13.00 24.13 19.31
C ASN A 862 12.21 23.19 20.23
N ALA A 863 12.91 22.53 21.14
CA ALA A 863 12.36 21.65 22.17
C ALA A 863 12.34 22.32 23.57
N THR A 864 12.55 23.63 23.66
CA THR A 864 12.55 24.37 24.93
C THR A 864 11.17 24.89 25.30
N SER A 865 10.97 25.21 26.58
CA SER A 865 9.78 25.91 27.07
C SER A 865 9.84 27.44 26.86
N ALA A 866 10.84 27.98 26.14
CA ALA A 866 11.00 29.43 25.98
C ALA A 866 9.79 30.08 25.29
N SER A 867 9.18 29.38 24.34
CA SER A 867 7.99 29.83 23.62
C SER A 867 6.74 29.95 24.52
N LEU A 868 6.67 29.22 25.64
CA LEU A 868 5.59 29.37 26.64
C LEU A 868 5.77 30.63 27.49
N ALA A 869 6.99 31.13 27.62
CA ALA A 869 7.33 32.34 28.36
C ALA A 869 7.46 33.57 27.45
N GLU A 870 7.07 33.45 26.16
CA GLU A 870 7.26 34.46 25.11
C GLU A 870 8.71 34.98 25.03
N GLN A 871 9.67 34.15 25.41
CA GLN A 871 11.08 34.51 25.50
C GLN A 871 11.78 34.23 24.17
N GLN A 872 12.34 35.28 23.56
CA GLN A 872 13.16 35.13 22.36
C GLN A 872 14.50 34.45 22.68
N LEU A 873 14.91 33.50 21.84
CA LEU A 873 16.20 32.84 21.96
C LEU A 873 17.28 33.67 21.27
N ALA A 874 18.47 33.77 21.87
CA ALA A 874 19.62 34.44 21.27
C ALA A 874 20.22 33.59 20.13
N ILE A 875 19.58 33.62 18.96
CA ILE A 875 19.97 32.87 17.76
C ILE A 875 20.30 33.87 16.66
N HIS A 876 21.53 33.82 16.16
CA HIS A 876 21.98 34.63 15.04
C HIS A 876 21.22 34.22 13.76
N PRO A 877 20.74 35.16 12.92
CA PRO A 877 19.91 34.85 11.75
C PRO A 877 20.52 33.84 10.76
N SER A 878 21.85 33.78 10.66
CA SER A 878 22.56 32.83 9.79
C SER A 878 22.32 31.36 10.15
N VAL A 879 21.91 31.05 11.39
CA VAL A 879 21.60 29.68 11.83
C VAL A 879 20.29 29.19 11.19
N LEU A 880 19.33 30.11 11.01
CA LEU A 880 17.97 29.82 10.56
C LEU A 880 17.77 30.09 9.06
N SER A 881 18.56 30.99 8.47
CA SER A 881 18.40 31.45 7.07
C SER A 881 18.59 30.37 6.01
N ARG A 882 19.18 29.23 6.36
CA ARG A 882 19.40 28.07 5.47
C ARG A 882 18.56 26.84 5.84
N ALA A 883 17.74 26.94 6.88
CA ALA A 883 16.89 25.84 7.30
C ALA A 883 15.78 25.57 6.25
N ARG A 884 15.67 24.32 5.81
CA ARG A 884 14.55 23.84 4.99
C ARG A 884 13.27 23.82 5.82
N ALA A 885 13.39 23.55 7.12
CA ALA A 885 12.30 23.69 8.08
C ALA A 885 12.82 24.13 9.46
N ALA A 886 12.05 24.99 10.13
CA ALA A 886 12.22 25.32 11.54
C ALA A 886 10.93 24.99 12.29
N VAL A 887 11.01 24.12 13.29
CA VAL A 887 9.86 23.55 14.00
C VAL A 887 9.93 23.89 15.47
N ASP A 888 8.88 24.51 16.00
CA ASP A 888 8.67 24.62 17.44
C ASP A 888 7.88 23.40 17.93
N MET A 889 8.30 22.73 19.00
CA MET A 889 7.51 21.64 19.58
C MET A 889 6.30 22.15 20.38
N MET A 890 6.24 23.46 20.67
CA MET A 890 5.06 24.11 21.25
C MET A 890 4.07 24.47 20.14
N TYR A 891 2.77 24.48 20.46
CA TYR A 891 1.71 24.89 19.54
C TYR A 891 0.78 25.91 20.18
N GLY A 892 0.14 26.74 19.36
CA GLY A 892 -0.74 27.81 19.81
C GLY A 892 -1.68 28.31 18.72
N SER A 893 -2.55 29.26 19.09
CA SER A 893 -3.47 29.94 18.15
C SER A 893 -2.76 30.94 17.23
N ALA A 894 -1.57 31.40 17.63
CA ALA A 894 -0.71 32.29 16.87
C ALA A 894 0.72 31.71 16.75
N PRO A 895 1.50 32.10 15.72
CA PRO A 895 2.90 31.70 15.60
C PRO A 895 3.71 32.05 16.84
N THR A 896 4.51 31.09 17.35
CA THR A 896 5.37 31.30 18.52
C THR A 896 6.48 32.32 18.24
N VAL A 897 7.11 32.84 19.29
CA VAL A 897 8.25 33.77 19.17
C VAL A 897 9.41 33.14 18.37
N PHE A 898 9.67 31.84 18.55
CA PHE A 898 10.66 31.11 17.76
C PHE A 898 10.27 31.02 16.28
N MET A 899 9.01 30.75 15.97
CA MET A 899 8.51 30.72 14.58
C MET A 899 8.67 32.08 13.90
N GLN A 900 8.33 33.16 14.59
CA GLN A 900 8.50 34.53 14.09
C GLN A 900 9.98 34.82 13.82
N GLN A 901 10.87 34.44 14.73
CA GLN A 901 12.31 34.59 14.58
C GLN A 901 12.85 33.79 13.38
N ALA A 902 12.41 32.54 13.20
CA ALA A 902 12.80 31.70 12.07
C ALA A 902 12.32 32.25 10.72
N GLN A 903 11.08 32.76 10.69
CA GLN A 903 10.52 33.39 9.50
C GLN A 903 11.26 34.68 9.13
N GLN A 904 11.55 35.54 10.11
CA GLN A 904 12.33 36.77 9.90
C GLN A 904 13.77 36.49 9.44
N ALA A 905 14.36 35.39 9.91
CA ALA A 905 15.69 34.96 9.52
C ALA A 905 15.75 34.28 8.13
N GLY A 906 14.61 33.91 7.54
CA GLY A 906 14.51 33.36 6.19
C GLY A 906 14.40 31.84 6.09
N ALA A 907 13.95 31.13 7.13
CA ALA A 907 13.68 29.69 7.04
C ALA A 907 12.58 29.39 6.00
N THR A 908 12.78 28.35 5.17
CA THR A 908 11.88 28.05 4.03
C THR A 908 10.48 27.64 4.51
N ARG A 909 10.41 26.82 5.56
CA ARG A 909 9.16 26.37 6.17
C ARG A 909 9.25 26.56 7.68
N VAL A 910 8.16 27.01 8.28
CA VAL A 910 8.05 27.22 9.73
C VAL A 910 6.78 26.56 10.21
N ALA A 911 6.89 25.75 11.26
CA ALA A 911 5.78 24.99 11.83
C ALA A 911 5.83 24.97 13.36
N ASP A 912 4.69 24.66 13.97
CA ASP A 912 4.53 24.48 15.42
C ASP A 912 4.29 22.99 15.75
N GLY A 913 4.11 22.68 17.03
CA GLY A 913 4.01 21.30 17.52
C GLY A 913 2.67 20.62 17.26
N LEU A 914 1.71 21.27 16.59
CA LEU A 914 0.38 20.67 16.40
C LEU A 914 0.43 19.47 15.45
N GLY A 915 1.27 19.54 14.41
CA GLY A 915 1.45 18.42 13.48
C GLY A 915 2.05 17.21 14.19
N MET A 916 3.12 17.42 14.96
CA MET A 916 3.66 16.41 15.87
C MET A 916 2.59 15.82 16.80
N LEU A 917 1.71 16.64 17.39
CA LEU A 917 0.63 16.17 18.28
C LEU A 917 -0.36 15.23 17.56
N VAL A 918 -0.74 15.55 16.33
CA VAL A 918 -1.64 14.71 15.53
C VAL A 918 -0.95 13.41 15.11
N GLU A 919 0.30 13.49 14.65
CA GLU A 919 1.07 12.33 14.19
C GLU A 919 1.40 11.35 15.33
N GLN A 920 1.74 11.84 16.53
CA GLN A 920 1.95 10.96 17.68
C GLN A 920 0.65 10.28 18.13
N ALA A 921 -0.50 10.96 18.00
CA ALA A 921 -1.81 10.41 18.33
C ALA A 921 -2.23 9.36 17.30
N ALA A 922 -1.93 9.57 16.02
CA ALA A 922 -2.15 8.59 14.97
C ALA A 922 -1.31 7.32 15.19
N GLU A 923 -0.07 7.48 15.67
CA GLU A 923 0.76 6.34 16.08
C GLU A 923 0.16 5.61 17.29
N ALA A 924 -0.28 6.31 18.33
CA ALA A 924 -0.94 5.69 19.48
C ALA A 924 -2.23 4.95 19.07
N PHE A 925 -3.05 5.57 18.21
CA PHE A 925 -4.24 4.94 17.64
C PHE A 925 -3.89 3.68 16.84
N PHE A 926 -2.81 3.71 16.05
CA PHE A 926 -2.32 2.52 15.35
C PHE A 926 -1.82 1.43 16.32
N LEU A 927 -1.18 1.78 17.44
CA LEU A 927 -0.78 0.81 18.44
C LEU A 927 -2.00 0.09 19.06
N TRP A 928 -3.06 0.84 19.34
CA TRP A 928 -4.29 0.30 19.95
C TRP A 928 -5.20 -0.41 18.94
N ARG A 929 -5.57 0.27 17.84
CA ARG A 929 -6.60 -0.16 16.86
C ARG A 929 -6.02 -0.71 15.58
N GLY A 930 -4.83 -0.23 15.19
CA GLY A 930 -4.04 -0.72 14.04
C GLY A 930 -4.59 -0.52 12.68
N VAL A 931 -5.69 0.20 12.61
CA VAL A 931 -5.91 1.09 11.50
C VAL A 931 -5.07 2.34 11.76
N ARG A 932 -4.38 2.83 10.74
CA ARG A 932 -3.68 4.11 10.80
C ARG A 932 -4.60 5.19 10.20
N PRO A 933 -5.02 6.20 10.97
CA PRO A 933 -5.90 7.25 10.46
C PRO A 933 -5.13 8.23 9.56
N GLU A 934 -5.83 8.98 8.69
CA GLU A 934 -5.21 10.07 7.94
C GLU A 934 -5.11 11.33 8.79
N THR A 935 -3.95 11.96 8.84
CA THR A 935 -3.65 13.06 9.77
C THR A 935 -3.92 14.45 9.19
N ALA A 936 -3.87 14.61 7.87
CA ALA A 936 -3.95 15.92 7.22
C ALA A 936 -5.28 16.64 7.45
N SER A 937 -6.41 15.92 7.35
CA SER A 937 -7.75 16.47 7.58
C SER A 937 -7.97 16.87 9.04
N VAL A 938 -7.52 16.02 9.98
CA VAL A 938 -7.60 16.29 11.43
C VAL A 938 -6.73 17.49 11.82
N LEU A 939 -5.52 17.58 11.27
CA LEU A 939 -4.62 18.71 11.51
C LEU A 939 -5.23 20.04 11.00
N ALA A 940 -5.85 20.02 9.80
CA ALA A 940 -6.51 21.19 9.24
C ALA A 940 -7.68 21.67 10.11
N GLU A 941 -8.53 20.74 10.56
CA GLU A 941 -9.67 21.03 11.42
C GLU A 941 -9.25 21.58 12.79
N LEU A 942 -8.24 20.98 13.43
CA LEU A 942 -7.71 21.49 14.71
C LEU A 942 -7.12 22.89 14.56
N ARG A 943 -6.52 23.20 13.41
CA ARG A 943 -6.01 24.54 13.14
C ARG A 943 -7.14 25.55 13.05
N LEU A 944 -8.27 25.19 12.44
CA LEU A 944 -9.46 26.04 12.39
C LEU A 944 -10.04 26.28 13.80
N GLN A 945 -10.09 25.25 14.64
CA GLN A 945 -10.58 25.36 16.02
C GLN A 945 -9.69 26.20 16.94
N LEU A 946 -8.40 26.32 16.62
CA LEU A 946 -7.45 27.14 17.35
C LEU A 946 -7.41 28.59 16.87
N ALA A 947 -7.97 28.90 15.69
CA ALA A 947 -8.03 30.27 15.21
C ALA A 947 -8.91 31.13 16.14
N PRO A 948 -8.51 32.37 16.48
CA PRO A 948 -9.38 33.25 17.25
C PRO A 948 -10.70 33.46 16.51
N PRO A 949 -11.85 33.57 17.21
CA PRO A 949 -13.11 33.90 16.57
C PRO A 949 -12.95 35.21 15.80
N SER A 950 -13.33 35.18 14.52
CA SER A 950 -13.29 36.30 13.58
C SER A 950 -14.12 37.49 14.03
#